data_AF-A0A9E8SPU2-F1
#
_entry.id   AF-A0A9E8SPU2-F1
#
_cell.length_a   1.000
_cell.length_b   1.000
_cell.length_c   1.000
_cell.angle_alpha   90.00
_cell.angle_beta   90.00
_cell.angle_gamma   90.00
#
_symmetry.space_group_name_H-M   'P 1'
#
loop_
_entity.id
_entity.type
_entity.pdbx_description
1 polymer ?
#
loop_
_entity_poly.entity_id
_entity_poly.type
_entity_poly.pdbx_seq_one_letter_code
_entity_poly.pdbx_strand_id
1 'polypeptide(L)'
;MSKTSLLWVTGIIVVLAGSGIWAWNRFGPTKSQSYPEITKGFPVAKTLDSSSNACDLVVRRYRQIGMEMQFELAANAGGLAPYNVQITQNGKVQQFSSLPHRYGTWLTIPKAELSAGPAQIKVTSLGQQGCETSAAFEFDGSIKDEIPDASSWIRHGSKDNWLDVRPVTKNGKLYLKDFGNYNDGRTKVVMIDGIAINGLEKGVEVKPGYLYSVTARWIDAPYNDWWNPVRNRSLRQQNLWISGKAPARENPVLTRIEIPEWFSPPTGLNVTFDTKFPEFQPIDGKLVMQYRLNNFVPSANYYNRGVRYLQNGDGDFPVSKMHYTATPNYFDDKDEKWFGQLSKQEVEAKAGVPGFGVYAFDFEFWNQHYTPEVKQRLIWFSEVIKRNHPEMYLMDYWGGGAYTNPHINKVGGANPKDFMKDYENPKANNSNFDILPNGESFRNLFNTTPIDVYPKPMFGTDEQGNSPNNFVLLSAVHSLRINKLIPYQKNNKFIFYGWNRYMPLYKDPIVPWNYQLTDPKGELIMNQLEMMPASQALSFSLFSLIMFDGYYLWQDAGPSGNDPNAYHVSKDGPGWGFEWYPTDGKTPESEIGKNRKSKGDAPAYWDFPTEYYVLGNWMAKQVEDVLKGGANRDLAFQLDGKWLEPKKEQALISIDQKLPFITSIVKGNQIVVLGVDSFQSPNANREVKVRLPDGTETTIELYGNWPSLYRGTLKK
;
A
#
# COMPACT_ATOMS: atom_id res chain seq x y z
N MET A 1 -43.37 24.19 41.16
CA MET A 1 -43.12 23.67 39.79
C MET A 1 -44.36 22.91 39.35
N SER A 2 -44.92 23.20 38.17
CA SER A 2 -46.10 22.47 37.67
C SER A 2 -45.70 21.07 37.18
N LYS A 3 -46.64 20.10 37.17
CA LYS A 3 -46.40 18.74 36.65
C LYS A 3 -45.82 18.73 35.23
N THR A 4 -46.14 19.75 34.43
CA THR A 4 -45.62 19.96 33.08
C THR A 4 -44.13 20.32 33.08
N SER A 5 -43.67 21.17 34.01
CA SER A 5 -42.26 21.54 34.16
C SER A 5 -41.40 20.34 34.56
N LEU A 6 -41.92 19.44 35.40
CA LEU A 6 -41.21 18.23 35.84
C LEU A 6 -41.00 17.26 34.67
N LEU A 7 -42.02 17.03 33.84
CA LEU A 7 -41.94 16.18 32.65
C LEU A 7 -40.94 16.71 31.61
N TRP A 8 -40.86 18.03 31.41
CA TRP A 8 -39.88 18.64 30.53
C TRP A 8 -38.45 18.50 31.05
N VAL A 9 -38.22 18.72 32.35
CA VAL A 9 -36.90 18.55 32.97
C VAL A 9 -36.47 17.08 32.95
N THR A 10 -37.37 16.13 33.23
CA THR A 10 -37.07 14.69 33.11
C THR A 10 -36.81 14.28 31.66
N GLY A 11 -37.58 14.81 30.69
CA GLY A 11 -37.35 14.59 29.26
C GLY A 11 -35.98 15.12 28.79
N ILE A 12 -35.60 16.33 29.22
CA ILE A 12 -34.28 16.92 28.92
C ILE A 12 -33.17 16.12 29.58
N ILE A 13 -33.32 15.67 30.83
CA ILE A 13 -32.29 14.85 31.51
C ILE A 13 -32.17 13.47 30.87
N VAL A 14 -33.27 12.83 30.45
CA VAL A 14 -33.23 11.54 29.74
C VAL A 14 -32.61 11.69 28.35
N VAL A 15 -32.90 12.78 27.64
CA VAL A 15 -32.25 13.09 26.35
C VAL A 15 -30.77 13.37 26.57
N LEU A 16 -30.39 14.19 27.56
CA LEU A 16 -28.99 14.54 27.85
C LEU A 16 -28.18 13.34 28.37
N ALA A 17 -28.76 12.50 29.23
CA ALA A 17 -28.14 11.27 29.73
C ALA A 17 -28.07 10.21 28.64
N GLY A 18 -29.11 10.05 27.82
CA GLY A 18 -29.12 9.18 26.65
C GLY A 18 -28.10 9.60 25.60
N SER A 19 -27.99 10.91 25.32
CA SER A 19 -26.97 11.47 24.42
C SER A 19 -25.58 11.41 25.04
N GLY A 20 -25.44 11.54 26.36
CA GLY A 20 -24.19 11.39 27.08
C GLY A 20 -23.68 9.94 27.08
N ILE A 21 -24.56 8.97 27.29
CA ILE A 21 -24.26 7.53 27.18
C ILE A 21 -23.97 7.16 25.73
N TRP A 22 -24.73 7.68 24.76
CA TRP A 22 -24.44 7.48 23.34
C TRP A 22 -23.08 8.08 22.95
N ALA A 23 -22.79 9.31 23.36
CA ALA A 23 -21.52 9.97 23.11
C ALA A 23 -20.36 9.26 23.81
N TRP A 24 -20.54 8.78 25.04
CA TRP A 24 -19.53 7.98 25.73
C TRP A 24 -19.34 6.60 25.06
N ASN A 25 -20.42 5.93 24.67
CA ASN A 25 -20.35 4.67 23.93
C ASN A 25 -19.77 4.83 22.52
N ARG A 26 -19.81 6.03 21.94
CA ARG A 26 -19.26 6.36 20.60
C ARG A 26 -17.86 6.97 20.62
N PHE A 27 -17.50 7.75 21.64
CA PHE A 27 -16.23 8.49 21.71
C PHE A 27 -15.37 8.17 22.94
N GLY A 28 -15.93 7.53 23.97
CA GLY A 28 -15.21 7.13 25.18
C GLY A 28 -14.26 5.95 24.95
N PRO A 29 -13.25 5.78 25.82
CA PRO A 29 -12.27 4.70 25.72
C PRO A 29 -12.91 3.35 26.01
N THR A 30 -12.58 2.33 25.22
CA THR A 30 -12.90 0.96 25.59
C THR A 30 -11.82 0.44 26.55
N LYS A 31 -12.26 -0.25 27.63
CA LYS A 31 -11.33 -0.95 28.52
C LYS A 31 -10.62 -2.04 27.72
N SER A 32 -9.38 -2.38 28.09
CA SER A 32 -8.68 -3.53 27.53
C SER A 32 -9.57 -4.76 27.69
N GLN A 33 -10.06 -5.28 26.56
CA GLN A 33 -11.04 -6.35 26.48
C GLN A 33 -10.48 -7.45 25.59
N SER A 34 -10.62 -8.70 26.02
CA SER A 34 -10.35 -9.86 25.19
C SER A 34 -11.52 -10.11 24.24
N TYR A 35 -11.22 -10.29 22.96
CA TYR A 35 -12.19 -10.63 21.91
C TYR A 35 -11.94 -12.08 21.46
N PRO A 36 -12.60 -13.07 22.07
CA PRO A 36 -12.43 -14.46 21.66
C PRO A 36 -13.08 -14.70 20.30
N GLU A 37 -12.45 -15.55 19.50
CA GLU A 37 -12.99 -15.95 18.20
C GLU A 37 -14.34 -16.68 18.33
N ILE A 38 -15.32 -16.22 17.56
CA ILE A 38 -16.60 -16.88 17.36
C ILE A 38 -16.39 -18.00 16.34
N THR A 39 -16.07 -19.18 16.87
CA THR A 39 -15.74 -20.40 16.11
C THR A 39 -16.98 -21.20 15.65
N LYS A 40 -18.17 -20.58 15.69
CA LYS A 40 -19.45 -21.22 15.33
C LYS A 40 -19.56 -21.38 13.81
N GLY A 41 -18.93 -22.42 13.27
CA GLY A 41 -18.97 -22.72 11.83
C GLY A 41 -17.96 -23.78 11.37
N PHE A 42 -16.89 -24.03 12.13
CA PHE A 42 -15.91 -25.05 11.78
C PHE A 42 -16.37 -26.45 12.23
N PRO A 43 -16.09 -27.50 11.44
CA PRO A 43 -16.43 -28.87 11.81
C PRO A 43 -15.63 -29.32 13.04
N VAL A 44 -16.31 -30.08 13.90
CA VAL A 44 -15.76 -30.60 15.16
C VAL A 44 -15.03 -31.91 14.89
N ALA A 45 -13.82 -32.05 15.42
CA ALA A 45 -13.09 -33.31 15.36
C ALA A 45 -13.64 -34.26 16.44
N LYS A 46 -13.89 -35.52 16.09
CA LYS A 46 -14.43 -36.50 17.04
C LYS A 46 -13.26 -37.18 17.76
N THR A 47 -13.08 -36.90 19.06
CA THR A 47 -12.05 -37.55 19.88
C THR A 47 -12.19 -39.07 19.81
N LEU A 48 -11.09 -39.76 19.50
CA LEU A 48 -11.01 -41.22 19.47
C LEU A 48 -10.33 -41.75 20.73
N ASP A 49 -9.22 -41.12 21.11
CA ASP A 49 -8.44 -41.42 22.30
C ASP A 49 -7.74 -40.14 22.78
N SER A 50 -7.73 -39.92 24.08
CA SER A 50 -6.94 -38.87 24.71
C SER A 50 -6.15 -39.50 25.86
N SER A 51 -4.96 -40.01 25.56
CA SER A 51 -3.96 -40.37 26.58
C SER A 51 -3.31 -39.11 27.20
N SER A 52 -4.03 -37.98 27.25
CA SER A 52 -3.53 -36.65 27.60
C SER A 52 -3.50 -36.37 29.10
N ASN A 53 -3.43 -37.40 29.98
CA ASN A 53 -3.45 -37.22 31.44
C ASN A 53 -2.35 -36.27 31.96
N ALA A 54 -1.32 -35.97 31.17
CA ALA A 54 -0.24 -35.06 31.50
C ALA A 54 -0.48 -33.57 31.13
N CYS A 55 -1.40 -33.25 30.20
CA CYS A 55 -1.56 -31.87 29.69
C CYS A 55 -2.91 -31.52 29.02
N ASP A 56 -3.87 -32.43 28.95
CA ASP A 56 -5.19 -32.22 28.35
C ASP A 56 -5.17 -31.73 26.89
N LEU A 57 -4.18 -32.19 26.11
CA LEU A 57 -4.10 -31.91 24.67
C LEU A 57 -5.29 -32.54 23.93
N VAL A 58 -6.04 -31.72 23.19
CA VAL A 58 -7.19 -32.15 22.37
C VAL A 58 -7.18 -31.46 21.01
N VAL A 59 -7.68 -32.16 20.00
CA VAL A 59 -8.07 -31.58 18.71
C VAL A 59 -9.55 -31.21 18.78
N ARG A 60 -9.88 -29.93 18.72
CA ARG A 60 -11.28 -29.46 18.85
C ARG A 60 -12.00 -29.43 17.51
N ARG A 61 -11.35 -28.84 16.51
CA ARG A 61 -11.93 -28.54 15.20
C ARG A 61 -10.90 -28.69 14.10
N TYR A 62 -11.38 -28.71 12.87
CA TYR A 62 -10.53 -28.78 11.69
C TYR A 62 -11.10 -27.96 10.53
N ARG A 63 -10.26 -27.65 9.55
CA ARG A 63 -10.64 -26.98 8.30
C ARG A 63 -9.78 -27.52 7.18
N GLN A 64 -10.39 -27.63 6.01
CA GLN A 64 -9.73 -28.08 4.79
C GLN A 64 -9.57 -26.91 3.83
N ILE A 65 -8.41 -26.81 3.19
CA ILE A 65 -8.10 -25.81 2.17
C ILE A 65 -7.39 -26.53 1.02
N GLY A 66 -8.15 -27.00 0.03
CA GLY A 66 -7.59 -27.90 -0.98
C GLY A 66 -7.09 -29.21 -0.36
N MET A 67 -5.81 -29.52 -0.57
CA MET A 67 -5.09 -30.64 0.05
C MET A 67 -4.56 -30.35 1.46
N GLU A 68 -4.62 -29.10 1.91
CA GLU A 68 -4.15 -28.71 3.23
C GLU A 68 -5.22 -29.01 4.28
N MET A 69 -4.78 -29.56 5.41
CA MET A 69 -5.62 -29.75 6.59
C MET A 69 -5.07 -28.92 7.74
N GLN A 70 -5.94 -28.21 8.44
CA GLN A 70 -5.55 -27.50 9.65
C GLN A 70 -6.41 -27.91 10.84
N PHE A 71 -5.81 -27.93 12.03
CA PHE A 71 -6.42 -28.43 13.26
C PHE A 71 -6.29 -27.44 14.42
N GLU A 72 -7.41 -27.15 15.07
CA GLU A 72 -7.45 -26.35 16.30
C GLU A 72 -7.03 -27.22 17.49
N LEU A 73 -5.81 -26.99 18.00
CA LEU A 73 -5.32 -27.63 19.22
C LEU A 73 -5.71 -26.82 20.45
N ALA A 74 -6.04 -27.51 21.54
CA ALA A 74 -6.17 -26.91 22.85
C ALA A 74 -5.52 -27.79 23.92
N ALA A 75 -4.91 -27.17 24.92
CA ALA A 75 -4.28 -27.86 26.04
C ALA A 75 -4.28 -26.97 27.29
N ASN A 76 -4.10 -27.58 28.46
CA ASN A 76 -3.97 -26.88 29.74
C ASN A 76 -2.51 -26.53 30.09
N ALA A 77 -1.55 -26.94 29.24
CA ALA A 77 -0.13 -26.67 29.37
C ALA A 77 0.41 -25.87 28.16
N GLY A 78 1.37 -24.97 28.41
CA GLY A 78 2.12 -24.27 27.37
C GLY A 78 3.40 -25.02 26.98
N GLY A 79 4.05 -24.60 25.88
CA GLY A 79 5.36 -25.16 25.47
C GLY A 79 5.30 -26.58 24.89
N LEU A 80 4.14 -26.99 24.34
CA LEU A 80 3.93 -28.34 23.79
C LEU A 80 4.48 -28.52 22.36
N ALA A 81 4.57 -27.43 21.59
CA ALA A 81 5.15 -27.48 20.25
C ALA A 81 6.68 -27.72 20.31
N PRO A 82 7.29 -28.33 19.28
CA PRO A 82 6.69 -28.83 18.04
C PRO A 82 5.93 -30.16 18.21
N TYR A 83 5.20 -30.60 17.18
CA TYR A 83 4.39 -31.82 17.21
C TYR A 83 4.82 -32.83 16.14
N ASN A 84 4.75 -34.12 16.48
CA ASN A 84 4.67 -35.20 15.50
C ASN A 84 3.20 -35.48 15.19
N VAL A 85 2.86 -35.61 13.91
CA VAL A 85 1.51 -35.91 13.44
C VAL A 85 1.51 -37.16 12.59
N GLN A 86 0.53 -38.03 12.82
CA GLN A 86 0.21 -39.14 11.94
C GLN A 86 -1.22 -38.96 11.41
N ILE A 87 -1.41 -39.08 10.11
CA ILE A 87 -2.73 -39.12 9.49
C ILE A 87 -2.96 -40.51 8.91
N THR A 88 -4.08 -41.13 9.28
CA THR A 88 -4.45 -42.49 8.83
C THR A 88 -5.78 -42.45 8.09
N GLN A 89 -5.82 -43.03 6.89
CA GLN A 89 -7.06 -43.26 6.14
C GLN A 89 -6.95 -44.55 5.33
N ASN A 90 -7.98 -45.40 5.38
CA ASN A 90 -8.03 -46.67 4.64
C ASN A 90 -6.76 -47.54 4.84
N GLY A 91 -6.23 -47.57 6.07
CA GLY A 91 -5.00 -48.31 6.43
C GLY A 91 -3.68 -47.67 5.97
N LYS A 92 -3.71 -46.58 5.20
CA LYS A 92 -2.51 -45.81 4.83
C LYS A 92 -2.18 -44.79 5.90
N VAL A 93 -0.91 -44.75 6.32
CA VAL A 93 -0.39 -43.82 7.33
C VAL A 93 0.56 -42.83 6.68
N GLN A 94 0.35 -41.54 6.93
CA GLN A 94 1.24 -40.44 6.58
C GLN A 94 1.83 -39.86 7.87
N GLN A 95 3.14 -39.61 7.90
CA GLN A 95 3.83 -39.06 9.06
C GLN A 95 4.43 -37.70 8.76
N PHE A 96 4.25 -36.76 9.70
CA PHE A 96 4.80 -35.42 9.65
C PHE A 96 5.54 -35.17 10.97
N SER A 97 6.84 -34.91 10.89
CA SER A 97 7.70 -34.80 12.08
C SER A 97 8.05 -33.35 12.40
N SER A 98 8.10 -33.02 13.69
CA SER A 98 8.54 -31.72 14.20
C SER A 98 7.83 -30.53 13.53
N LEU A 99 6.50 -30.61 13.45
CA LEU A 99 5.67 -29.52 12.95
C LEU A 99 5.67 -28.36 13.96
N PRO A 100 6.11 -27.15 13.56
CA PRO A 100 6.04 -25.98 14.42
C PRO A 100 4.58 -25.59 14.65
N HIS A 101 4.32 -24.98 15.80
CA HIS A 101 3.01 -24.45 16.14
C HIS A 101 3.16 -23.37 17.22
N ARG A 102 2.30 -22.35 17.16
CA ARG A 102 2.24 -21.30 18.18
C ARG A 102 0.80 -20.96 18.53
N TYR A 103 0.64 -20.28 19.66
CA TYR A 103 -0.65 -19.74 20.06
C TYR A 103 -1.24 -18.82 18.97
N GLY A 104 -2.56 -18.87 18.79
CA GLY A 104 -3.26 -18.07 17.78
C GLY A 104 -3.13 -18.57 16.34
N THR A 105 -2.60 -19.78 16.14
CA THR A 105 -2.54 -20.46 14.83
C THR A 105 -3.10 -21.88 14.92
N TRP A 106 -3.60 -22.41 13.80
CA TRP A 106 -3.97 -23.83 13.73
C TRP A 106 -2.77 -24.68 13.32
N LEU A 107 -2.69 -25.90 13.86
CA LEU A 107 -1.70 -26.88 13.43
C LEU A 107 -1.95 -27.21 11.96
N THR A 108 -1.01 -26.86 11.08
CA THR A 108 -1.19 -26.95 9.63
C THR A 108 -0.43 -28.15 9.06
N ILE A 109 -1.13 -28.95 8.27
CA ILE A 109 -0.61 -30.06 7.48
C ILE A 109 -0.67 -29.63 6.01
N PRO A 110 0.44 -29.16 5.42
CA PRO A 110 0.43 -28.50 4.11
C PRO A 110 -0.13 -29.36 2.97
N LYS A 111 0.09 -30.67 3.04
CA LYS A 111 -0.37 -31.63 2.03
C LYS A 111 -0.74 -32.95 2.69
N ALA A 112 -2.05 -33.22 2.78
CA ALA A 112 -2.59 -34.50 3.21
C ALA A 112 -3.08 -35.27 1.98
N GLU A 113 -2.41 -36.38 1.64
CA GLU A 113 -2.79 -37.22 0.50
C GLU A 113 -3.95 -38.15 0.88
N LEU A 114 -5.16 -37.59 0.92
CA LEU A 114 -6.39 -38.27 1.34
C LEU A 114 -7.37 -38.45 0.18
N SER A 115 -8.20 -39.48 0.31
CA SER A 115 -9.40 -39.70 -0.48
C SER A 115 -10.62 -39.11 0.25
N ALA A 116 -11.74 -38.93 -0.46
CA ALA A 116 -12.98 -38.45 0.16
C ALA A 116 -13.43 -39.39 1.29
N GLY A 117 -13.88 -38.81 2.42
CA GLY A 117 -14.44 -39.52 3.57
C GLY A 117 -13.61 -39.42 4.85
N PRO A 118 -13.89 -40.29 5.85
CA PRO A 118 -13.32 -40.19 7.18
C PRO A 118 -11.82 -40.49 7.20
N ALA A 119 -11.08 -39.76 8.03
CA ALA A 119 -9.66 -39.95 8.32
C ALA A 119 -9.41 -39.74 9.82
N GLN A 120 -8.24 -40.17 10.29
CA GLN A 120 -7.83 -40.04 11.69
C GLN A 120 -6.53 -39.26 11.77
N ILE A 121 -6.41 -38.42 12.79
CA ILE A 121 -5.18 -37.72 13.15
C ILE A 121 -4.74 -38.17 14.53
N LYS A 122 -3.44 -38.48 14.68
CA LYS A 122 -2.75 -38.61 15.97
C LYS A 122 -1.73 -37.47 16.08
N VAL A 123 -1.78 -36.70 17.16
CA VAL A 123 -0.86 -35.60 17.46
C VAL A 123 -0.09 -35.93 18.73
N THR A 124 1.24 -35.88 18.67
CA THR A 124 2.14 -36.13 19.80
C THR A 124 3.05 -34.92 20.00
N SER A 125 3.01 -34.33 21.20
CA SER A 125 3.89 -33.23 21.62
C SER A 125 5.35 -33.71 21.75
N LEU A 126 6.28 -32.91 21.24
CA LEU A 126 7.71 -33.07 21.49
C LEU A 126 8.21 -32.20 22.64
N GLY A 127 7.42 -31.19 23.05
CA GLY A 127 7.74 -30.32 24.18
C GLY A 127 7.55 -30.99 25.54
N GLN A 128 6.61 -31.94 25.63
CA GLN A 128 6.30 -32.65 26.87
C GLN A 128 6.01 -34.14 26.60
N GLN A 129 6.74 -35.01 27.30
CA GLN A 129 6.56 -36.45 27.18
C GLN A 129 5.17 -36.88 27.69
N GLY A 130 4.52 -37.81 26.97
CA GLY A 130 3.19 -38.33 27.34
C GLY A 130 2.02 -37.44 26.93
N CYS A 131 2.27 -36.31 26.26
CA CYS A 131 1.23 -35.44 25.72
C CYS A 131 0.87 -35.85 24.29
N GLU A 132 -0.18 -36.65 24.13
CA GLU A 132 -0.70 -37.02 22.81
C GLU A 132 -2.24 -37.09 22.77
N THR A 133 -2.80 -37.03 21.57
CA THR A 133 -4.25 -37.05 21.34
C THR A 133 -4.56 -37.62 19.96
N SER A 134 -5.72 -38.27 19.81
CA SER A 134 -6.21 -38.78 18.53
C SER A 134 -7.66 -38.37 18.27
N ALA A 135 -7.95 -37.96 17.04
CA ALA A 135 -9.30 -37.54 16.63
C ALA A 135 -9.62 -37.99 15.19
N ALA A 136 -10.91 -38.14 14.89
CA ALA A 136 -11.43 -38.37 13.55
C ALA A 136 -11.92 -37.05 12.91
N PHE A 137 -11.74 -36.94 11.61
CA PHE A 137 -12.19 -35.82 10.78
C PHE A 137 -12.65 -36.31 9.40
N GLU A 138 -13.41 -35.49 8.67
CA GLU A 138 -13.84 -35.79 7.30
C GLU A 138 -12.98 -35.01 6.29
N PHE A 139 -12.63 -35.68 5.19
CA PHE A 139 -11.96 -35.04 4.05
C PHE A 139 -12.92 -34.95 2.86
N ASP A 140 -13.15 -33.74 2.37
CA ASP A 140 -13.98 -33.48 1.20
C ASP A 140 -13.14 -33.57 -0.08
N GLY A 141 -13.33 -34.64 -0.84
CA GLY A 141 -12.62 -34.84 -2.11
C GLY A 141 -13.00 -33.83 -3.20
N SER A 142 -14.14 -33.14 -3.09
CA SER A 142 -14.64 -32.22 -4.13
C SER A 142 -13.89 -30.90 -4.17
N ILE A 143 -13.29 -30.49 -3.05
CA ILE A 143 -12.52 -29.24 -2.93
C ILE A 143 -11.01 -29.48 -2.92
N LYS A 144 -10.55 -30.75 -2.99
CA LYS A 144 -9.13 -31.13 -2.90
C LYS A 144 -8.22 -30.32 -3.83
N ASP A 145 -8.66 -30.14 -5.08
CA ASP A 145 -7.88 -29.49 -6.13
C ASP A 145 -8.39 -28.05 -6.41
N GLU A 146 -9.11 -27.44 -5.46
CA GLU A 146 -9.65 -26.09 -5.63
C GLU A 146 -8.57 -25.00 -5.60
N ILE A 147 -7.45 -25.24 -4.90
CA ILE A 147 -6.34 -24.30 -4.80
C ILE A 147 -5.40 -24.54 -5.99
N PRO A 148 -5.09 -23.52 -6.81
CA PRO A 148 -4.13 -23.68 -7.90
C PRO A 148 -2.73 -23.96 -7.38
N ASP A 149 -1.89 -24.55 -8.24
CA ASP A 149 -0.53 -24.96 -7.90
C ASP A 149 0.26 -23.81 -7.25
N ALA A 150 1.01 -24.09 -6.18
CA ALA A 150 1.72 -23.07 -5.41
C ALA A 150 2.77 -22.29 -6.22
N SER A 151 3.27 -22.83 -7.34
CA SER A 151 4.16 -22.11 -8.26
C SER A 151 3.45 -21.04 -9.08
N SER A 152 2.11 -21.11 -9.16
CA SER A 152 1.27 -20.23 -9.98
C SER A 152 0.76 -19.01 -9.23
N TRP A 153 1.12 -18.81 -7.96
CA TRP A 153 0.72 -17.65 -7.18
C TRP A 153 1.69 -17.35 -6.04
N ILE A 154 1.63 -16.12 -5.54
CA ILE A 154 2.47 -15.64 -4.44
C ILE A 154 1.57 -15.07 -3.36
N ARG A 155 1.93 -15.30 -2.10
CA ARG A 155 1.27 -14.69 -0.95
C ARG A 155 2.25 -14.22 0.11
N HIS A 156 2.15 -12.94 0.41
CA HIS A 156 2.93 -12.26 1.43
C HIS A 156 2.02 -11.46 2.37
N GLY A 157 2.55 -11.10 3.55
CA GLY A 157 1.80 -10.40 4.60
C GLY A 157 1.52 -11.29 5.80
N SER A 158 0.42 -11.02 6.49
CA SER A 158 0.00 -11.77 7.68
C SER A 158 -0.32 -13.22 7.33
N LYS A 159 0.13 -14.19 8.13
CA LYS A 159 -0.14 -15.63 7.96
C LYS A 159 -0.71 -16.26 9.23
N ASP A 160 -1.69 -15.60 9.85
CA ASP A 160 -2.37 -16.07 11.06
C ASP A 160 -3.84 -16.43 10.77
N ASN A 161 -4.57 -16.85 11.81
CA ASN A 161 -5.98 -17.24 11.65
C ASN A 161 -6.89 -16.06 11.31
N TRP A 162 -6.42 -14.81 11.41
CA TRP A 162 -7.26 -13.64 11.22
C TRP A 162 -7.58 -13.40 9.74
N LEU A 163 -6.62 -13.71 8.87
CA LEU A 163 -6.73 -13.53 7.43
C LEU A 163 -5.95 -14.63 6.70
N ASP A 164 -6.64 -15.53 6.00
CA ASP A 164 -6.03 -16.60 5.18
C ASP A 164 -6.68 -16.59 3.80
N VAL A 165 -6.33 -15.59 3.00
CA VAL A 165 -6.79 -15.45 1.63
C VAL A 165 -5.95 -16.35 0.73
N ARG A 166 -6.62 -17.04 -0.20
CA ARG A 166 -5.99 -17.85 -1.25
C ARG A 166 -6.76 -17.74 -2.56
N PRO A 167 -6.10 -17.96 -3.71
CA PRO A 167 -6.79 -18.18 -4.96
C PRO A 167 -7.51 -19.54 -4.95
N VAL A 168 -8.68 -19.57 -5.56
CA VAL A 168 -9.52 -20.75 -5.75
C VAL A 168 -9.92 -20.82 -7.22
N THR A 169 -9.74 -21.98 -7.85
CA THR A 169 -10.19 -22.25 -9.21
C THR A 169 -11.54 -22.94 -9.17
N LYS A 170 -12.55 -22.34 -9.79
CA LYS A 170 -13.89 -22.92 -9.91
C LYS A 170 -14.45 -22.67 -11.30
N ASN A 171 -14.86 -23.73 -12.00
CA ASN A 171 -15.43 -23.65 -13.35
C ASN A 171 -14.55 -22.85 -14.34
N GLY A 172 -13.22 -23.01 -14.28
CA GLY A 172 -12.26 -22.30 -15.13
C GLY A 172 -12.05 -20.82 -14.79
N LYS A 173 -12.65 -20.32 -13.70
CA LYS A 173 -12.48 -18.96 -13.20
C LYS A 173 -11.70 -18.96 -11.89
N LEU A 174 -11.02 -17.84 -11.63
CA LEU A 174 -10.24 -17.61 -10.41
C LEU A 174 -11.02 -16.74 -9.44
N TYR A 175 -10.95 -17.09 -8.16
CA TYR A 175 -11.57 -16.36 -7.06
C TYR A 175 -10.56 -16.15 -5.93
N LEU A 176 -10.59 -15.01 -5.26
CA LEU A 176 -9.94 -14.86 -3.95
C LEU A 176 -10.93 -15.23 -2.86
N LYS A 177 -10.54 -16.10 -1.94
CA LYS A 177 -11.37 -16.54 -0.81
C LYS A 177 -10.62 -16.43 0.51
N ASP A 178 -11.24 -15.82 1.53
CA ASP A 178 -10.73 -15.80 2.91
C ASP A 178 -11.15 -17.07 3.66
N PHE A 179 -10.20 -17.97 3.88
CA PHE A 179 -10.35 -19.18 4.68
C PHE A 179 -10.14 -18.92 6.19
N GLY A 180 -9.54 -17.77 6.54
CA GLY A 180 -9.40 -17.29 7.91
C GLY A 180 -10.77 -17.04 8.51
N ASN A 181 -11.55 -16.21 7.82
CA ASN A 181 -12.91 -15.80 8.18
C ASN A 181 -13.07 -15.46 9.68
N TYR A 182 -12.02 -14.89 10.28
CA TYR A 182 -12.01 -14.61 11.71
C TYR A 182 -13.06 -13.58 12.07
N ASN A 183 -13.84 -13.92 13.09
CA ASN A 183 -14.90 -13.09 13.62
C ASN A 183 -14.88 -13.20 15.14
N ASP A 184 -14.83 -12.08 15.83
CA ASP A 184 -14.81 -11.99 17.29
C ASP A 184 -15.94 -11.07 17.81
N GLY A 185 -16.93 -10.78 16.95
CA GLY A 185 -18.07 -9.92 17.24
C GLY A 185 -17.82 -8.43 17.01
N ARG A 186 -16.57 -8.00 16.76
CA ARG A 186 -16.28 -6.63 16.33
C ARG A 186 -16.74 -6.39 14.90
N THR A 187 -16.89 -5.12 14.53
CA THR A 187 -17.14 -4.73 13.14
C THR A 187 -15.94 -5.13 12.29
N LYS A 188 -16.13 -6.06 11.35
CA LYS A 188 -15.13 -6.49 10.37
C LYS A 188 -15.38 -5.79 9.04
N VAL A 189 -14.36 -5.11 8.51
CA VAL A 189 -14.36 -4.59 7.13
C VAL A 189 -13.19 -5.20 6.38
N VAL A 190 -13.49 -5.73 5.19
CA VAL A 190 -12.50 -6.29 4.28
C VAL A 190 -12.42 -5.40 3.05
N MET A 191 -11.22 -5.13 2.58
CA MET A 191 -10.98 -4.31 1.40
C MET A 191 -10.07 -5.04 0.43
N ILE A 192 -10.31 -4.87 -0.87
CA ILE A 192 -9.35 -5.21 -1.93
C ILE A 192 -8.95 -3.89 -2.59
N ASP A 193 -7.65 -3.64 -2.67
CA ASP A 193 -7.07 -2.45 -3.29
C ASP A 193 -7.66 -1.13 -2.76
N GLY A 194 -7.97 -1.10 -1.46
CA GLY A 194 -8.51 0.08 -0.75
C GLY A 194 -10.01 0.34 -0.93
N ILE A 195 -10.75 -0.59 -1.55
CA ILE A 195 -12.22 -0.53 -1.68
C ILE A 195 -12.83 -1.64 -0.83
N ALA A 196 -13.78 -1.26 0.03
CA ALA A 196 -14.50 -2.21 0.88
C ALA A 196 -15.37 -3.15 0.03
N ILE A 197 -15.27 -4.44 0.35
CA ILE A 197 -16.00 -5.51 -0.33
C ILE A 197 -16.73 -6.39 0.68
N ASN A 198 -17.75 -7.08 0.20
CA ASN A 198 -18.45 -8.12 0.95
C ASN A 198 -18.26 -9.47 0.26
N GLY A 199 -18.38 -10.57 1.00
CA GLY A 199 -18.43 -11.91 0.42
C GLY A 199 -17.06 -12.53 0.12
N LEU A 200 -15.95 -11.99 0.64
CA LEU A 200 -14.63 -12.59 0.43
C LEU A 200 -14.57 -14.03 0.96
N GLU A 201 -15.33 -14.36 2.01
CA GLU A 201 -15.46 -15.72 2.54
C GLU A 201 -16.12 -16.70 1.55
N LYS A 202 -16.92 -16.20 0.60
CA LYS A 202 -17.58 -16.97 -0.45
C LYS A 202 -16.80 -17.03 -1.75
N GLY A 203 -15.81 -16.14 -1.91
CA GLY A 203 -15.02 -16.00 -3.12
C GLY A 203 -15.40 -14.77 -3.93
N VAL A 204 -14.42 -13.95 -4.29
CA VAL A 204 -14.56 -12.81 -5.21
C VAL A 204 -13.80 -13.11 -6.50
N GLU A 205 -14.49 -13.06 -7.64
CA GLU A 205 -13.87 -13.35 -8.96
C GLU A 205 -12.73 -12.36 -9.26
N VAL A 206 -11.60 -12.87 -9.72
CA VAL A 206 -10.41 -12.07 -10.04
C VAL A 206 -9.77 -12.50 -11.35
N LYS A 207 -8.91 -11.65 -11.92
CA LYS A 207 -8.13 -11.94 -13.13
C LYS A 207 -6.68 -12.32 -12.77
N PRO A 208 -6.05 -13.23 -13.51
CA PRO A 208 -4.61 -13.46 -13.37
C PRO A 208 -3.81 -12.26 -13.90
N GLY A 209 -2.54 -12.17 -13.52
CA GLY A 209 -1.62 -11.10 -13.94
C GLY A 209 -1.61 -9.86 -13.04
N TYR A 210 -2.43 -9.85 -11.98
CA TYR A 210 -2.57 -8.74 -11.04
C TYR A 210 -2.17 -9.16 -9.61
N LEU A 211 -1.71 -8.20 -8.81
CA LEU A 211 -1.46 -8.37 -7.38
C LEU A 211 -2.55 -7.67 -6.59
N TYR A 212 -3.34 -8.44 -5.87
CA TYR A 212 -4.44 -7.95 -5.05
C TYR A 212 -3.97 -7.70 -3.62
N SER A 213 -4.13 -6.47 -3.14
CA SER A 213 -3.86 -6.12 -1.75
C SER A 213 -5.15 -6.24 -0.94
N VAL A 214 -5.24 -7.29 -0.13
CA VAL A 214 -6.38 -7.55 0.74
C VAL A 214 -6.07 -7.07 2.16
N THR A 215 -6.90 -6.20 2.69
CA THR A 215 -6.83 -5.78 4.10
C THR A 215 -8.09 -6.16 4.85
N ALA A 216 -7.92 -6.55 6.11
CA ALA A 216 -9.02 -6.86 7.01
C ALA A 216 -8.85 -6.07 8.31
N ARG A 217 -9.93 -5.45 8.75
CA ARG A 217 -9.96 -4.49 9.85
C ARG A 217 -11.05 -4.86 10.83
N TRP A 218 -10.70 -4.87 12.13
CA TRP A 218 -11.64 -5.13 13.22
C TRP A 218 -11.65 -3.93 14.16
N ILE A 219 -12.85 -3.46 14.52
CA ILE A 219 -13.05 -2.37 15.46
C ILE A 219 -14.29 -2.61 16.31
N ASP A 220 -14.19 -2.32 17.61
CA ASP A 220 -15.28 -2.40 18.59
C ASP A 220 -16.27 -1.21 18.54
N ALA A 221 -16.44 -0.65 17.34
CA ALA A 221 -17.30 0.48 17.01
C ALA A 221 -17.71 0.38 15.52
N PRO A 222 -18.55 1.28 14.99
CA PRO A 222 -18.73 1.41 13.55
C PRO A 222 -17.39 1.69 12.84
N TYR A 223 -17.23 1.19 11.61
CA TYR A 223 -15.96 1.33 10.87
C TYR A 223 -15.53 2.79 10.66
N ASN A 224 -16.48 3.69 10.44
CA ASN A 224 -16.21 5.12 10.24
C ASN A 224 -15.63 5.82 11.48
N ASP A 225 -15.54 5.13 12.63
CA ASP A 225 -14.84 5.60 13.82
C ASP A 225 -13.41 5.02 13.91
N TRP A 226 -12.85 4.47 12.82
CA TRP A 226 -11.48 3.92 12.79
C TRP A 226 -10.41 4.92 13.18
N TRP A 227 -10.62 6.21 12.91
CA TRP A 227 -9.72 7.29 13.33
C TRP A 227 -9.60 7.38 14.86
N ASN A 228 -10.54 6.83 15.63
CA ASN A 228 -10.58 6.96 17.07
C ASN A 228 -9.54 6.03 17.74
N PRO A 229 -8.45 6.57 18.32
CA PRO A 229 -7.39 5.76 18.88
C PRO A 229 -7.74 5.12 20.22
N VAL A 230 -8.87 5.50 20.84
CA VAL A 230 -9.31 4.92 22.12
C VAL A 230 -10.16 3.64 21.93
N ARG A 231 -10.28 3.17 20.69
CA ARG A 231 -10.98 1.95 20.29
C ARG A 231 -10.04 0.76 20.12
N ASN A 232 -10.54 -0.43 20.39
CA ASN A 232 -9.80 -1.67 20.16
C ASN A 232 -9.82 -2.00 18.65
N ARG A 233 -8.73 -1.63 17.97
CA ARG A 233 -8.57 -1.78 16.52
C ARG A 233 -7.51 -2.83 16.19
N SER A 234 -7.71 -3.56 15.12
CA SER A 234 -6.75 -4.55 14.63
C SER A 234 -6.76 -4.61 13.11
N LEU A 235 -5.59 -4.77 12.50
CA LEU A 235 -5.40 -4.79 11.04
C LEU A 235 -4.60 -6.02 10.61
N ARG A 236 -4.96 -6.57 9.46
CA ARG A 236 -4.19 -7.57 8.71
C ARG A 236 -4.12 -7.16 7.25
N GLN A 237 -3.01 -7.49 6.60
CA GLN A 237 -2.85 -7.34 5.15
C GLN A 237 -2.25 -8.60 4.56
N GLN A 238 -2.81 -9.05 3.45
CA GLN A 238 -2.23 -10.07 2.58
C GLN A 238 -2.20 -9.57 1.15
N ASN A 239 -1.11 -9.87 0.46
CA ASN A 239 -0.91 -9.47 -0.93
C ASN A 239 -0.78 -10.74 -1.76
N LEU A 240 -1.69 -10.89 -2.73
CA LEU A 240 -1.81 -12.09 -3.55
C LEU A 240 -1.60 -11.77 -5.02
N TRP A 241 -0.54 -12.33 -5.58
CA TRP A 241 -0.34 -12.31 -7.03
C TRP A 241 -0.70 -13.67 -7.61
N ILE A 242 -1.43 -13.68 -8.73
CA ILE A 242 -1.80 -14.91 -9.43
C ILE A 242 -1.21 -14.85 -10.83
N SER A 243 -0.43 -15.86 -11.20
CA SER A 243 0.17 -15.99 -12.52
C SER A 243 -0.87 -16.19 -13.61
N GLY A 244 -0.50 -15.81 -14.83
CA GLY A 244 -1.31 -15.97 -16.03
C GLY A 244 -1.59 -14.63 -16.71
N LYS A 245 -2.17 -14.73 -17.90
CA LYS A 245 -2.44 -13.56 -18.75
C LYS A 245 -3.93 -13.22 -18.68
N ALA A 246 -4.24 -11.94 -18.49
CA ALA A 246 -5.56 -11.47 -18.86
C ALA A 246 -5.70 -11.67 -20.39
N PRO A 247 -6.84 -12.20 -20.89
CA PRO A 247 -7.02 -12.41 -22.31
C PRO A 247 -6.88 -11.08 -23.05
N ALA A 248 -5.86 -10.98 -23.90
CA ALA A 248 -5.64 -9.82 -24.75
C ALA A 248 -6.74 -9.79 -25.82
N ARG A 249 -7.45 -8.67 -25.95
CA ARG A 249 -8.38 -8.44 -27.05
C ARG A 249 -7.72 -7.54 -28.07
N GLU A 250 -7.76 -7.97 -29.33
CA GLU A 250 -7.30 -7.14 -30.44
C GLU A 250 -8.28 -5.99 -30.65
N ASN A 251 -7.77 -4.76 -30.59
CA ASN A 251 -8.48 -3.57 -31.04
C ASN A 251 -7.70 -2.99 -32.22
N PRO A 252 -8.35 -2.77 -33.39
CA PRO A 252 -7.65 -2.39 -34.61
C PRO A 252 -7.06 -0.97 -34.58
N VAL A 253 -7.45 -0.13 -33.61
CA VAL A 253 -7.05 1.28 -33.52
C VAL A 253 -6.10 1.55 -32.35
N LEU A 254 -6.32 0.87 -31.22
CA LEU A 254 -5.55 1.04 -29.99
C LEU A 254 -4.97 -0.30 -29.55
N THR A 255 -3.66 -0.36 -29.35
CA THR A 255 -2.97 -1.51 -28.77
C THR A 255 -2.73 -1.25 -27.28
N ARG A 256 -3.21 -2.14 -26.42
CA ARG A 256 -2.94 -2.07 -24.98
C ARG A 256 -1.48 -2.38 -24.69
N ILE A 257 -0.86 -1.58 -23.83
CA ILE A 257 0.44 -1.89 -23.23
C ILE A 257 0.14 -2.69 -21.96
N GLU A 258 0.27 -4.01 -22.05
CA GLU A 258 -0.02 -4.94 -20.95
C GLU A 258 1.09 -4.95 -19.90
N ILE A 259 0.75 -5.42 -18.68
CA ILE A 259 1.78 -5.89 -17.74
C ILE A 259 2.49 -7.07 -18.41
N PRO A 260 3.82 -7.01 -18.61
CA PRO A 260 4.52 -7.97 -19.43
C PRO A 260 4.62 -9.33 -18.73
N GLU A 261 4.64 -10.41 -19.51
CA GLU A 261 4.67 -11.79 -18.99
C GLU A 261 5.91 -12.10 -18.15
N TRP A 262 7.04 -11.43 -18.42
CA TRP A 262 8.26 -11.58 -17.64
C TRP A 262 8.16 -10.91 -16.25
N PHE A 263 7.19 -10.01 -16.04
CA PHE A 263 7.00 -9.37 -14.74
C PHE A 263 6.21 -10.28 -13.82
N SER A 264 6.90 -10.82 -12.82
CA SER A 264 6.31 -11.47 -11.67
C SER A 264 6.89 -10.85 -10.40
N PRO A 265 6.08 -10.46 -9.42
CA PRO A 265 6.58 -10.07 -8.11
C PRO A 265 7.47 -11.17 -7.51
N PRO A 266 8.44 -10.85 -6.64
CA PRO A 266 9.33 -11.86 -6.10
C PRO A 266 8.61 -12.79 -5.12
N THR A 267 9.01 -14.06 -5.13
CA THR A 267 8.53 -15.07 -4.17
C THR A 267 9.08 -14.84 -2.76
N GLY A 268 10.20 -14.13 -2.65
CA GLY A 268 10.78 -13.64 -1.39
C GLY A 268 10.47 -12.17 -1.15
N LEU A 269 11.08 -11.62 -0.10
CA LEU A 269 10.83 -10.25 0.36
C LEU A 269 11.78 -9.23 -0.28
N ASN A 270 12.92 -9.72 -0.75
CA ASN A 270 13.84 -8.92 -1.55
C ASN A 270 13.15 -8.55 -2.84
N VAL A 271 13.02 -7.25 -3.04
CA VAL A 271 12.66 -6.69 -4.34
C VAL A 271 13.69 -7.16 -5.36
N THR A 272 13.22 -7.36 -6.57
CA THR A 272 14.00 -7.86 -7.69
C THR A 272 14.07 -6.86 -8.84
N PHE A 273 13.42 -5.70 -8.77
CA PHE A 273 13.55 -4.70 -9.83
C PHE A 273 14.99 -4.28 -10.07
N ASP A 274 15.78 -4.19 -9.00
CA ASP A 274 17.18 -3.80 -8.99
C ASP A 274 18.10 -4.81 -9.71
N THR A 275 17.61 -6.01 -10.02
CA THR A 275 18.41 -7.13 -10.54
C THR A 275 17.78 -7.85 -11.74
N LYS A 276 16.47 -8.01 -11.78
CA LYS A 276 15.74 -8.82 -12.78
C LYS A 276 15.03 -8.01 -13.85
N PHE A 277 14.68 -6.75 -13.59
CA PHE A 277 14.02 -5.95 -14.62
C PHE A 277 14.94 -5.72 -15.82
N PRO A 278 14.39 -5.68 -17.06
CA PRO A 278 15.16 -5.31 -18.24
C PRO A 278 15.77 -3.92 -18.07
N GLU A 279 16.97 -3.74 -18.62
CA GLU A 279 17.61 -2.44 -18.63
C GLU A 279 16.97 -1.51 -19.68
N PHE A 280 16.76 -0.25 -19.31
CA PHE A 280 16.29 0.80 -20.19
C PHE A 280 16.76 2.18 -19.72
N GLN A 281 16.97 3.07 -20.68
CA GLN A 281 17.35 4.44 -20.38
C GLN A 281 16.17 5.22 -19.78
N PRO A 282 16.41 6.10 -18.79
CA PRO A 282 15.36 6.95 -18.24
C PRO A 282 14.61 7.76 -19.31
N ILE A 283 13.31 7.97 -19.10
CA ILE A 283 12.46 8.76 -20.01
C ILE A 283 12.97 10.19 -20.06
N ASP A 284 13.23 10.72 -21.27
CA ASP A 284 13.82 12.04 -21.46
C ASP A 284 13.00 13.16 -20.81
N GLY A 285 13.69 14.10 -20.15
CA GLY A 285 13.07 15.23 -19.45
C GLY A 285 12.22 14.90 -18.22
N LYS A 286 12.08 13.63 -17.80
CA LYS A 286 11.39 13.24 -16.57
C LYS A 286 12.33 13.26 -15.36
N LEU A 287 11.78 13.37 -14.15
CA LEU A 287 12.48 13.30 -12.87
C LEU A 287 12.02 12.04 -12.14
N VAL A 288 12.84 11.00 -12.14
CA VAL A 288 12.54 9.72 -11.48
C VAL A 288 13.49 9.57 -10.31
N MET A 289 12.96 9.78 -9.10
CA MET A 289 13.70 9.73 -7.84
C MET A 289 13.22 8.56 -6.98
N GLN A 290 14.15 7.81 -6.41
CA GLN A 290 13.86 6.75 -5.44
C GLN A 290 14.75 6.89 -4.21
N TYR A 291 14.17 6.62 -3.03
CA TYR A 291 14.88 6.66 -1.77
C TYR A 291 15.71 5.39 -1.51
N ARG A 292 15.17 4.21 -1.84
CA ARG A 292 15.80 2.92 -1.48
C ARG A 292 16.94 2.53 -2.39
N LEU A 293 17.99 2.00 -1.75
CA LEU A 293 19.08 1.24 -2.34
C LEU A 293 19.16 -0.11 -1.62
N ASN A 294 19.07 -1.23 -2.33
CA ASN A 294 19.50 -2.53 -1.81
C ASN A 294 21.03 -2.51 -1.65
N ASN A 295 21.52 -2.80 -0.45
CA ASN A 295 22.96 -2.74 -0.12
C ASN A 295 23.85 -3.63 -1.00
N PHE A 296 23.26 -4.62 -1.66
CA PHE A 296 23.97 -5.60 -2.49
C PHE A 296 23.91 -5.30 -3.98
N VAL A 297 23.21 -4.22 -4.36
CA VAL A 297 23.02 -3.90 -5.77
C VAL A 297 23.74 -2.60 -6.11
N PRO A 298 24.64 -2.62 -7.11
CA PRO A 298 25.29 -1.41 -7.59
C PRO A 298 24.26 -0.36 -8.04
N SER A 299 24.50 0.91 -7.69
CA SER A 299 23.63 2.03 -8.11
C SER A 299 23.45 2.11 -9.62
N ALA A 300 24.46 1.68 -10.40
CA ALA A 300 24.40 1.56 -11.86
C ALA A 300 23.17 0.75 -12.32
N ASN A 301 22.77 -0.30 -11.60
CA ASN A 301 21.60 -1.09 -11.98
C ASN A 301 20.30 -0.29 -11.93
N TYR A 302 20.17 0.63 -10.96
CA TYR A 302 19.00 1.50 -10.82
C TYR A 302 18.95 2.50 -11.96
N TYR A 303 20.09 3.13 -12.27
CA TYR A 303 20.20 4.08 -13.39
C TYR A 303 19.92 3.40 -14.74
N ASN A 304 20.39 2.16 -14.92
CA ASN A 304 20.12 1.35 -16.09
C ASN A 304 18.68 0.83 -16.14
N ARG A 305 17.82 1.13 -15.16
CA ARG A 305 16.41 0.72 -15.09
C ARG A 305 15.48 1.90 -14.89
N GLY A 306 15.87 3.02 -15.52
CA GLY A 306 15.04 4.20 -15.64
C GLY A 306 15.00 5.13 -14.43
N VAL A 307 15.75 4.85 -13.35
CA VAL A 307 15.93 5.80 -12.24
C VAL A 307 16.93 6.88 -12.67
N ARG A 308 16.69 8.14 -12.28
CA ARG A 308 17.58 9.26 -12.61
C ARG A 308 18.34 9.78 -11.41
N TYR A 309 17.68 9.76 -10.26
CA TYR A 309 18.24 10.30 -9.04
C TYR A 309 18.06 9.32 -7.88
N LEU A 310 19.13 9.07 -7.15
CA LEU A 310 19.14 8.24 -5.94
C LEU A 310 19.46 9.10 -4.72
N GLN A 311 19.07 8.64 -3.52
CA GLN A 311 19.38 9.35 -2.29
C GLN A 311 20.90 9.43 -2.07
N ASN A 312 21.37 10.57 -1.57
CA ASN A 312 22.72 10.71 -1.04
C ASN A 312 22.86 10.00 0.32
N GLY A 313 23.25 8.73 0.32
CA GLY A 313 23.25 7.88 1.52
C GLY A 313 24.39 6.86 1.60
N ASP A 314 25.61 7.27 1.23
CA ASP A 314 26.86 6.49 1.23
C ASP A 314 27.18 5.75 -0.09
N GLY A 315 28.05 6.36 -0.90
CA GLY A 315 28.68 5.77 -2.08
C GLY A 315 29.34 6.82 -3.00
N ASP A 316 30.30 6.39 -3.83
CA ASP A 316 30.94 7.21 -4.87
C ASP A 316 29.97 7.41 -6.06
N PHE A 317 28.90 8.18 -5.87
CA PHE A 317 27.99 8.54 -6.97
C PHE A 317 28.33 9.92 -7.54
N PRO A 318 28.07 10.17 -8.84
CA PRO A 318 28.09 11.53 -9.35
C PRO A 318 27.04 12.36 -8.61
N VAL A 319 27.46 13.43 -7.93
CA VAL A 319 26.58 14.32 -7.16
C VAL A 319 25.38 14.81 -8.00
N SER A 320 25.60 15.08 -9.29
CA SER A 320 24.56 15.49 -10.24
C SER A 320 23.49 14.42 -10.54
N LYS A 321 23.71 13.16 -10.14
CA LYS A 321 22.74 12.06 -10.20
C LYS A 321 22.17 11.70 -8.83
N MET A 322 22.49 12.47 -7.79
CA MET A 322 21.85 12.32 -6.49
C MET A 322 20.67 13.28 -6.38
N HIS A 323 19.68 12.88 -5.58
CA HIS A 323 18.79 13.82 -4.92
C HIS A 323 19.20 13.95 -3.45
N TYR A 324 19.04 15.16 -2.92
CA TYR A 324 19.26 15.42 -1.51
C TYR A 324 18.02 16.04 -0.88
N THR A 325 17.56 15.37 0.16
CA THR A 325 16.68 15.91 1.19
C THR A 325 17.57 16.16 2.39
N ALA A 326 17.73 17.41 2.84
CA ALA A 326 18.55 17.71 4.01
C ALA A 326 18.10 16.84 5.19
N THR A 327 19.02 16.05 5.75
CA THR A 327 18.73 15.22 6.92
C THR A 327 18.46 16.15 8.12
N PRO A 328 17.70 15.70 9.14
CA PRO A 328 17.41 16.51 10.33
C PRO A 328 18.65 17.19 10.96
N ASN A 329 19.83 16.61 10.75
CA ASN A 329 21.08 17.04 11.35
C ASN A 329 21.87 18.06 10.50
N TYR A 330 21.37 18.51 9.33
CA TYR A 330 22.11 19.46 8.48
C TYR A 330 22.44 20.77 9.22
N PHE A 331 21.54 21.19 10.11
CA PHE A 331 21.74 22.32 11.00
C PHE A 331 22.05 21.91 12.45
N ASP A 332 22.63 20.72 12.69
CA ASP A 332 22.97 20.24 14.04
C ASP A 332 21.78 20.25 15.01
N ASP A 333 20.62 19.73 14.58
CA ASP A 333 19.37 19.63 15.34
C ASP A 333 18.80 20.98 15.84
N LYS A 334 19.14 22.08 15.16
CA LYS A 334 18.57 23.41 15.43
C LYS A 334 17.19 23.56 14.81
N ASP A 335 16.32 24.29 15.51
CA ASP A 335 14.91 24.46 15.15
C ASP A 335 14.65 25.68 14.23
N GLU A 336 13.39 25.82 13.78
CA GLU A 336 12.94 26.93 12.94
C GLU A 336 13.16 28.30 13.59
N LYS A 337 13.12 28.35 14.93
CA LYS A 337 13.31 29.58 15.70
C LYS A 337 14.76 30.04 15.64
N TRP A 338 15.71 29.13 15.80
CA TRP A 338 17.12 29.41 15.60
C TRP A 338 17.39 29.87 14.16
N PHE A 339 16.86 29.14 13.17
CA PHE A 339 17.08 29.48 11.76
C PHE A 339 16.50 30.86 11.40
N GLY A 340 15.32 31.18 11.95
CA GLY A 340 14.67 32.48 11.82
C GLY A 340 15.47 33.66 12.40
N GLN A 341 16.47 33.42 13.25
CA GLN A 341 17.30 34.46 13.86
C GLN A 341 18.59 34.74 13.08
N LEU A 342 18.97 33.87 12.15
CA LEU A 342 20.22 34.02 11.41
C LEU A 342 20.21 35.26 10.53
N SER A 343 21.36 35.92 10.45
CA SER A 343 21.63 37.00 9.49
C SER A 343 21.78 36.44 8.07
N LYS A 344 21.63 37.30 7.07
CA LYS A 344 21.82 36.92 5.66
C LYS A 344 23.18 36.28 5.42
N GLN A 345 24.25 36.85 5.96
CA GLN A 345 25.62 36.33 5.80
C GLN A 345 25.77 34.91 6.38
N GLU A 346 25.18 34.64 7.55
CA GLU A 346 25.21 33.32 8.16
C GLU A 346 24.44 32.27 7.35
N VAL A 347 23.29 32.65 6.79
CA VAL A 347 22.48 31.78 5.93
C VAL A 347 23.20 31.48 4.62
N GLU A 348 23.72 32.51 3.96
CA GLU A 348 24.43 32.35 2.69
C GLU A 348 25.71 31.50 2.86
N ALA A 349 26.42 31.65 3.98
CA ALA A 349 27.58 30.81 4.32
C ALA A 349 27.20 29.33 4.52
N LYS A 350 25.98 29.05 4.97
CA LYS A 350 25.45 27.69 5.13
C LYS A 350 24.90 27.11 3.81
N ALA A 351 24.67 27.91 2.77
CA ALA A 351 24.09 27.47 1.50
C ALA A 351 25.10 26.85 0.50
N GLY A 352 26.29 26.47 0.96
CA GLY A 352 27.37 25.85 0.17
C GLY A 352 27.14 24.38 -0.18
N VAL A 353 25.92 24.00 -0.56
CA VAL A 353 25.59 22.60 -0.89
C VAL A 353 26.28 22.15 -2.18
N PRO A 354 26.63 20.84 -2.32
CA PRO A 354 27.08 20.27 -3.58
C PRO A 354 26.07 20.46 -4.73
N GLY A 355 26.54 20.41 -5.98
CA GLY A 355 25.71 20.52 -7.18
C GLY A 355 24.88 19.26 -7.44
N PHE A 356 23.90 19.01 -6.57
CA PHE A 356 22.99 17.87 -6.69
C PHE A 356 22.15 17.96 -7.97
N GLY A 357 21.69 16.81 -8.47
CA GLY A 357 20.73 16.81 -9.56
C GLY A 357 19.39 17.41 -9.12
N VAL A 358 18.96 17.02 -7.93
CA VAL A 358 17.73 17.50 -7.29
C VAL A 358 18.00 17.83 -5.82
N TYR A 359 17.49 18.96 -5.35
CA TYR A 359 17.53 19.39 -3.96
C TYR A 359 16.12 19.73 -3.48
N ALA A 360 15.69 19.09 -2.40
CA ALA A 360 14.39 19.32 -1.78
C ALA A 360 14.58 19.80 -0.33
N PHE A 361 13.94 20.92 0.03
CA PHE A 361 13.81 21.33 1.43
C PHE A 361 12.89 20.34 2.13
N ASP A 362 13.40 19.55 3.08
CA ASP A 362 12.66 18.42 3.66
C ASP A 362 12.65 18.46 5.20
N PHE A 363 13.69 17.97 5.88
CA PHE A 363 13.55 17.60 7.29
C PHE A 363 13.86 18.68 8.31
N GLU A 364 14.24 19.89 7.88
CA GLU A 364 14.81 20.90 8.78
C GLU A 364 13.75 21.53 9.69
N PHE A 365 12.50 21.67 9.23
CA PHE A 365 11.45 22.36 10.00
C PHE A 365 10.08 21.66 10.05
N TRP A 366 9.86 20.52 9.35
CA TRP A 366 8.59 19.77 9.33
C TRP A 366 7.32 20.65 9.24
N ASN A 367 7.36 21.70 8.40
CA ASN A 367 6.31 22.71 8.37
C ASN A 367 5.84 22.98 6.95
N GLN A 368 4.52 22.97 6.75
CA GLN A 368 3.90 23.32 5.48
C GLN A 368 3.81 24.84 5.28
N HIS A 369 3.86 25.62 6.36
CA HIS A 369 3.70 27.08 6.34
C HIS A 369 4.79 27.76 7.18
N TYR A 370 5.70 28.44 6.50
CA TYR A 370 6.80 29.11 7.17
C TYR A 370 6.38 30.44 7.78
N THR A 371 7.01 30.79 8.91
CA THR A 371 6.98 32.16 9.43
C THR A 371 7.65 33.12 8.42
N PRO A 372 7.29 34.41 8.42
CA PRO A 372 7.93 35.39 7.53
C PRO A 372 9.45 35.40 7.64
N GLU A 373 9.99 35.26 8.86
CA GLU A 373 11.43 35.24 9.13
C GLU A 373 12.09 34.02 8.50
N VAL A 374 11.58 32.81 8.75
CA VAL A 374 12.13 31.56 8.20
C VAL A 374 12.06 31.57 6.67
N LYS A 375 10.91 31.98 6.12
CA LYS A 375 10.70 32.14 4.68
C LYS A 375 11.76 33.04 4.05
N GLN A 376 12.08 34.18 4.68
CA GLN A 376 13.11 35.09 4.20
C GLN A 376 14.50 34.44 4.15
N ARG A 377 14.90 33.70 5.19
CA ARG A 377 16.19 32.98 5.20
C ARG A 377 16.23 31.88 4.14
N LEU A 378 15.16 31.11 3.99
CA LEU A 378 15.07 30.09 2.95
C LEU A 378 15.14 30.68 1.53
N ILE A 379 14.63 31.90 1.32
CA ILE A 379 14.80 32.64 0.06
C ILE A 379 16.30 32.94 -0.17
N TRP A 380 17.00 33.52 0.81
CA TRP A 380 18.44 33.80 0.68
C TRP A 380 19.26 32.53 0.45
N PHE A 381 18.91 31.45 1.15
CA PHE A 381 19.52 30.13 0.99
C PHE A 381 19.32 29.61 -0.45
N SER A 382 18.08 29.66 -0.96
CA SER A 382 17.72 29.25 -2.32
C SER A 382 18.45 30.07 -3.39
N GLU A 383 18.59 31.39 -3.19
CA GLU A 383 19.26 32.29 -4.13
C GLU A 383 20.75 31.95 -4.29
N VAL A 384 21.44 31.65 -3.19
CA VAL A 384 22.84 31.20 -3.25
C VAL A 384 22.95 29.87 -3.98
N ILE A 385 22.07 28.92 -3.63
CA ILE A 385 22.02 27.62 -4.28
C ILE A 385 21.85 27.76 -5.80
N LYS A 386 20.86 28.53 -6.25
CA LYS A 386 20.58 28.73 -7.68
C LYS A 386 21.67 29.48 -8.42
N ARG A 387 22.36 30.40 -7.73
CA ARG A 387 23.50 31.13 -8.28
C ARG A 387 24.69 30.20 -8.51
N ASN A 388 24.93 29.27 -7.58
CA ASN A 388 26.04 28.33 -7.66
C ASN A 388 25.76 27.16 -8.62
N HIS A 389 24.51 26.68 -8.66
CA HIS A 389 24.09 25.49 -9.41
C HIS A 389 22.78 25.77 -10.18
N PRO A 390 22.83 26.55 -11.29
CA PRO A 390 21.63 26.98 -12.02
C PRO A 390 20.81 25.83 -12.62
N GLU A 391 21.47 24.71 -12.95
CA GLU A 391 20.86 23.50 -13.52
C GLU A 391 20.16 22.59 -12.51
N MET A 392 20.41 22.79 -11.21
CA MET A 392 19.83 21.95 -10.17
C MET A 392 18.31 22.13 -10.07
N TYR A 393 17.59 21.02 -9.94
CA TYR A 393 16.16 21.06 -9.64
C TYR A 393 15.95 21.36 -8.16
N LEU A 394 15.32 22.50 -7.85
CA LEU A 394 15.07 22.95 -6.48
C LEU A 394 13.57 22.96 -6.21
N MET A 395 13.18 22.40 -5.07
CA MET A 395 11.80 22.38 -4.60
C MET A 395 11.69 22.44 -3.08
N ASP A 396 10.51 22.80 -2.61
CA ASP A 396 10.09 22.66 -1.23
C ASP A 396 9.20 21.42 -1.10
N TYR A 397 9.65 20.44 -0.31
CA TYR A 397 8.92 19.21 -0.07
C TYR A 397 7.59 19.48 0.63
N TRP A 398 7.65 20.14 1.79
CA TRP A 398 6.52 20.22 2.73
C TRP A 398 5.60 21.39 2.39
N GLY A 399 6.16 22.50 1.92
CA GLY A 399 5.36 23.60 1.38
C GLY A 399 4.77 23.27 0.01
N GLY A 400 5.43 22.45 -0.81
CA GLY A 400 4.90 22.03 -2.10
C GLY A 400 4.74 23.17 -3.11
N GLY A 401 3.68 23.14 -3.91
CA GLY A 401 3.37 24.15 -4.91
C GLY A 401 2.66 25.40 -4.37
N ALA A 402 2.47 26.38 -5.27
CA ALA A 402 1.67 27.56 -4.97
C ALA A 402 0.19 27.20 -4.73
N TYR A 403 -0.28 26.14 -5.39
CA TYR A 403 -1.55 25.50 -5.12
C TYR A 403 -1.33 24.09 -4.55
N THR A 404 -1.63 23.89 -3.28
CA THR A 404 -1.53 22.60 -2.59
C THR A 404 -2.64 21.65 -3.02
N ASN A 405 -2.40 20.34 -2.87
CA ASN A 405 -3.40 19.33 -3.17
C ASN A 405 -4.54 19.38 -2.16
N PRO A 406 -5.77 19.79 -2.55
CA PRO A 406 -6.88 19.78 -1.61
C PRO A 406 -7.14 18.32 -1.23
N HIS A 407 -7.20 17.99 0.06
CA HIS A 407 -7.55 16.64 0.48
C HIS A 407 -9.05 16.39 0.23
N ILE A 408 -9.41 16.08 -1.02
CA ILE A 408 -10.77 15.79 -1.46
C ILE A 408 -11.15 14.38 -0.99
N ASN A 409 -12.21 14.29 -0.19
CA ASN A 409 -12.78 13.03 0.28
C ASN A 409 -14.25 13.27 0.64
N LYS A 410 -15.17 12.42 0.16
CA LYS A 410 -16.61 12.54 0.48
C LYS A 410 -16.97 12.09 1.90
N VAL A 411 -16.02 11.52 2.64
CA VAL A 411 -16.16 11.06 4.03
C VAL A 411 -15.39 12.00 4.96
N GLY A 412 -15.78 13.29 4.97
CA GLY A 412 -15.21 14.31 5.86
C GLY A 412 -14.05 15.14 5.30
N GLY A 413 -13.75 15.03 4.00
CA GLY A 413 -12.81 15.93 3.30
C GLY A 413 -13.52 17.05 2.53
N ALA A 414 -12.76 17.78 1.73
CA ALA A 414 -13.28 18.91 0.97
C ALA A 414 -14.19 18.46 -0.18
N ASN A 415 -15.24 19.23 -0.48
CA ASN A 415 -16.20 18.91 -1.54
C ASN A 415 -15.59 19.27 -2.91
N PRO A 416 -15.55 18.35 -3.90
CA PRO A 416 -15.00 18.63 -5.23
C PRO A 416 -15.65 19.85 -5.91
N LYS A 417 -16.94 20.14 -5.63
CA LYS A 417 -17.66 21.27 -6.23
C LYS A 417 -17.09 22.63 -5.83
N ASP A 418 -16.49 22.72 -4.64
CA ASP A 418 -15.96 23.98 -4.11
C ASP A 418 -14.72 24.46 -4.90
N PHE A 419 -14.06 23.54 -5.61
CA PHE A 419 -12.83 23.78 -6.37
C PHE A 419 -13.06 23.99 -7.88
N MET A 420 -14.30 23.85 -8.37
CA MET A 420 -14.61 24.05 -9.80
C MET A 420 -14.24 25.47 -10.27
N LYS A 421 -14.48 26.47 -9.42
CA LYS A 421 -14.17 27.89 -9.67
C LYS A 421 -12.67 28.17 -9.83
N ASP A 422 -11.80 27.29 -9.34
CA ASP A 422 -10.35 27.50 -9.38
C ASP A 422 -9.83 27.43 -10.81
N TYR A 423 -10.54 26.75 -11.72
CA TYR A 423 -10.25 26.73 -13.15
C TYR A 423 -10.64 28.02 -13.89
N GLU A 424 -11.43 28.89 -13.26
CA GLU A 424 -11.80 30.21 -13.80
C GLU A 424 -10.92 31.29 -13.19
N ASN A 425 -10.61 31.15 -11.89
CA ASN A 425 -9.84 32.11 -11.12
C ASN A 425 -8.68 31.41 -10.39
N PRO A 426 -7.65 30.93 -11.12
CA PRO A 426 -6.54 30.20 -10.53
C PRO A 426 -5.73 31.11 -9.60
N LYS A 427 -5.62 30.74 -8.33
CA LYS A 427 -4.89 31.49 -7.30
C LYS A 427 -4.08 30.54 -6.45
N ALA A 428 -2.94 31.02 -5.95
CA ALA A 428 -2.22 30.31 -4.92
C ALA A 428 -3.08 30.18 -3.65
N ASN A 429 -3.01 29.03 -3.00
CA ASN A 429 -3.59 28.79 -1.68
C ASN A 429 -2.52 28.52 -0.61
N ASN A 430 -1.23 28.57 -1.00
CA ASN A 430 -0.10 28.43 -0.12
C ASN A 430 0.58 29.78 0.17
N SER A 431 0.57 30.18 1.43
CA SER A 431 1.19 31.43 1.90
C SER A 431 2.71 31.47 1.73
N ASN A 432 3.38 30.33 1.55
CA ASN A 432 4.81 30.31 1.23
C ASN A 432 5.12 31.08 -0.06
N PHE A 433 4.16 31.23 -0.99
CA PHE A 433 4.35 31.97 -2.24
C PHE A 433 3.91 33.44 -2.18
N ASP A 434 3.48 33.94 -1.02
CA ASP A 434 3.19 35.37 -0.83
C ASP A 434 4.46 36.21 -0.95
N ILE A 435 4.30 37.48 -1.32
CA ILE A 435 5.41 38.42 -1.39
C ILE A 435 5.63 38.98 0.02
N LEU A 436 6.86 38.89 0.52
CA LEU A 436 7.23 39.45 1.81
C LEU A 436 7.21 41.00 1.77
N PRO A 437 7.14 41.71 2.92
CA PRO A 437 7.10 43.18 2.93
C PRO A 437 8.30 43.86 2.24
N ASN A 438 9.44 43.17 2.15
CA ASN A 438 10.65 43.62 1.46
C ASN A 438 10.65 43.29 -0.05
N GLY A 439 9.59 42.68 -0.59
CA GLY A 439 9.46 42.30 -2.00
C GLY A 439 9.99 40.91 -2.35
N GLU A 440 10.64 40.20 -1.42
CA GLU A 440 11.20 38.86 -1.65
C GLU A 440 10.11 37.77 -1.71
N SER A 441 10.32 36.71 -2.50
CA SER A 441 9.35 35.62 -2.64
C SER A 441 9.94 34.35 -3.27
N PHE A 442 9.34 33.18 -2.98
CA PHE A 442 9.67 31.92 -3.63
C PHE A 442 9.19 31.79 -5.09
N ARG A 443 8.34 32.71 -5.57
CA ARG A 443 7.66 32.61 -6.88
C ARG A 443 8.58 32.25 -8.05
N ASN A 444 9.84 32.68 -8.02
CA ASN A 444 10.79 32.48 -9.12
C ASN A 444 12.04 31.65 -8.72
N LEU A 445 12.04 31.03 -7.54
CA LEU A 445 13.20 30.28 -7.03
C LEU A 445 13.09 28.78 -7.32
N PHE A 446 11.91 28.20 -7.11
CA PHE A 446 11.66 26.79 -7.38
C PHE A 446 11.37 26.57 -8.85
N ASN A 447 12.05 25.58 -9.45
CA ASN A 447 11.79 25.12 -10.81
C ASN A 447 11.13 23.73 -10.84
N THR A 448 10.83 23.18 -9.66
CA THR A 448 10.11 21.91 -9.49
C THR A 448 9.02 22.08 -8.44
N THR A 449 7.86 21.49 -8.69
CA THR A 449 6.67 21.57 -7.85
C THR A 449 6.22 20.16 -7.51
N PRO A 450 6.42 19.71 -6.25
CA PRO A 450 5.94 18.41 -5.81
C PRO A 450 4.44 18.51 -5.48
N ILE A 451 3.70 17.47 -5.88
CA ILE A 451 2.30 17.27 -5.50
C ILE A 451 2.23 16.05 -4.60
N ASP A 452 1.79 16.26 -3.36
CA ASP A 452 1.56 15.20 -2.38
C ASP A 452 0.52 14.19 -2.92
N VAL A 453 0.96 12.94 -3.04
CA VAL A 453 0.12 11.76 -3.32
C VAL A 453 0.30 10.66 -2.26
N TYR A 454 0.68 11.00 -1.04
CA TYR A 454 0.78 10.05 0.07
C TYR A 454 -0.52 9.29 0.25
N PRO A 455 -0.44 7.96 0.43
CA PRO A 455 -1.58 7.17 0.84
C PRO A 455 -2.12 7.69 2.18
N LYS A 456 -3.40 8.01 2.20
CA LYS A 456 -4.08 8.53 3.39
C LYS A 456 -4.63 7.36 4.20
N PRO A 457 -4.67 7.45 5.54
CA PRO A 457 -5.28 6.40 6.34
C PRO A 457 -6.74 6.14 5.95
N MET A 458 -7.18 4.88 5.96
CA MET A 458 -8.51 4.48 5.49
C MET A 458 -9.62 4.68 6.56
N PHE A 459 -9.77 5.90 7.10
CA PHE A 459 -10.61 6.16 8.27
C PHE A 459 -12.13 6.12 8.07
N GLY A 460 -12.58 6.00 6.83
CA GLY A 460 -13.98 5.79 6.52
C GLY A 460 -14.17 5.34 5.09
N THR A 461 -15.36 4.82 4.82
CA THR A 461 -15.79 4.41 3.49
C THR A 461 -17.09 5.08 3.14
N ASP A 462 -17.26 5.48 1.88
CA ASP A 462 -18.57 5.87 1.39
C ASP A 462 -19.48 4.66 1.16
N GLU A 463 -20.72 4.90 0.73
CA GLU A 463 -21.74 3.85 0.52
C GLU A 463 -21.33 2.78 -0.50
N GLN A 464 -20.37 3.09 -1.37
CA GLN A 464 -19.85 2.17 -2.40
C GLN A 464 -18.53 1.52 -1.96
N GLY A 465 -18.10 1.75 -0.71
CA GLY A 465 -16.89 1.19 -0.15
C GLY A 465 -15.61 1.96 -0.49
N ASN A 466 -15.68 3.12 -1.14
CA ASN A 466 -14.47 3.88 -1.49
C ASN A 466 -13.85 4.51 -0.26
N SER A 467 -12.53 4.37 -0.12
CA SER A 467 -11.71 5.03 0.90
C SER A 467 -11.15 6.36 0.37
N PRO A 468 -10.54 7.21 1.23
CA PRO A 468 -9.91 8.45 0.79
C PRO A 468 -8.87 8.27 -0.32
N ASN A 469 -8.22 7.10 -0.39
CA ASN A 469 -7.19 6.79 -1.38
C ASN A 469 -7.70 6.73 -2.82
N ASN A 470 -8.97 6.38 -2.99
CA ASN A 470 -9.62 6.37 -4.32
C ASN A 470 -9.71 7.77 -4.95
N PHE A 471 -9.58 8.82 -4.14
CA PHE A 471 -9.69 10.22 -4.59
C PHE A 471 -8.32 10.87 -4.87
N VAL A 472 -7.23 10.36 -4.27
CA VAL A 472 -5.91 11.00 -4.25
C VAL A 472 -5.37 11.28 -5.66
N LEU A 473 -5.47 10.30 -6.56
CA LEU A 473 -4.96 10.43 -7.93
C LEU A 473 -5.60 11.59 -8.68
N LEU A 474 -6.93 11.64 -8.69
CA LEU A 474 -7.67 12.68 -9.41
C LEU A 474 -7.53 14.04 -8.74
N SER A 475 -7.40 14.07 -7.41
CA SER A 475 -7.09 15.29 -6.67
C SER A 475 -5.73 15.86 -7.08
N ALA A 476 -4.71 15.01 -7.24
CA ALA A 476 -3.41 15.43 -7.70
C ALA A 476 -3.42 15.92 -9.17
N VAL A 477 -4.20 15.29 -10.04
CA VAL A 477 -4.44 15.78 -11.42
C VAL A 477 -5.10 17.16 -11.40
N HIS A 478 -6.04 17.40 -10.49
CA HIS A 478 -6.62 18.73 -10.31
C HIS A 478 -5.56 19.76 -9.89
N SER A 479 -4.76 19.48 -8.87
CA SER A 479 -3.70 20.38 -8.40
C SER A 479 -2.67 20.71 -9.46
N LEU A 480 -2.30 19.73 -10.30
CA LEU A 480 -1.45 19.97 -11.46
C LEU A 480 -2.05 21.02 -12.40
N ARG A 481 -3.31 20.84 -12.75
CA ARG A 481 -3.99 21.73 -13.70
C ARG A 481 -4.02 23.15 -13.16
N ILE A 482 -4.36 23.34 -11.88
CA ILE A 482 -4.39 24.68 -11.29
C ILE A 482 -2.99 25.29 -11.23
N ASN A 483 -1.96 24.56 -10.78
CA ASN A 483 -0.60 25.10 -10.77
C ASN A 483 -0.10 25.45 -12.18
N LYS A 484 -0.45 24.68 -13.22
CA LYS A 484 -0.12 25.02 -14.61
C LYS A 484 -0.79 26.31 -15.12
N LEU A 485 -1.88 26.74 -14.47
CA LEU A 485 -2.53 28.01 -14.76
C LEU A 485 -1.93 29.20 -13.98
N ILE A 486 -1.11 28.94 -12.94
CA ILE A 486 -0.45 29.99 -12.16
C ILE A 486 0.81 30.48 -12.89
N PRO A 487 0.94 31.78 -13.21
CA PRO A 487 1.97 32.28 -14.14
C PRO A 487 3.42 31.93 -13.81
N TYR A 488 3.76 31.89 -12.52
CA TYR A 488 5.12 31.63 -12.02
C TYR A 488 5.36 30.15 -11.67
N GLN A 489 4.34 29.29 -11.83
CA GLN A 489 4.48 27.84 -11.67
C GLN A 489 4.41 27.10 -13.00
N LYS A 490 3.77 27.67 -14.03
CA LYS A 490 3.48 26.99 -15.31
C LYS A 490 4.67 26.32 -16.02
N ASN A 491 5.89 26.81 -15.78
CA ASN A 491 7.12 26.31 -16.39
C ASN A 491 7.90 25.35 -15.49
N ASN A 492 7.44 25.11 -14.26
CA ASN A 492 8.07 24.18 -13.35
C ASN A 492 7.89 22.74 -13.84
N LYS A 493 8.81 21.87 -13.40
CA LYS A 493 8.59 20.43 -13.45
C LYS A 493 7.58 20.04 -12.37
N PHE A 494 6.53 19.32 -12.74
CA PHE A 494 5.54 18.84 -11.79
C PHE A 494 5.78 17.37 -11.48
N ILE A 495 6.03 17.02 -10.23
CA ILE A 495 6.26 15.63 -9.84
C ILE A 495 5.22 15.14 -8.85
N PHE A 496 4.93 13.85 -8.88
CA PHE A 496 4.27 13.20 -7.76
C PHE A 496 5.26 12.94 -6.66
N TYR A 497 4.89 13.32 -5.44
CA TYR A 497 5.63 12.95 -4.26
C TYR A 497 4.82 11.87 -3.52
N GLY A 498 5.29 10.63 -3.59
CA GLY A 498 4.61 9.47 -3.05
C GLY A 498 5.42 8.77 -1.96
N TRP A 499 4.72 7.96 -1.17
CA TRP A 499 5.28 7.10 -0.13
C TRP A 499 4.71 5.71 -0.34
N ASN A 500 5.55 4.67 -0.29
CA ASN A 500 5.13 3.27 -0.48
C ASN A 500 4.18 2.73 0.61
N ARG A 501 3.97 3.44 1.73
CA ARG A 501 3.14 3.01 2.85
C ARG A 501 2.15 4.08 3.30
N TYR A 502 1.11 3.64 4.00
CA TYR A 502 0.17 4.54 4.65
C TYR A 502 0.86 5.26 5.80
N MET A 503 0.86 6.59 5.75
CA MET A 503 1.41 7.40 6.83
C MET A 503 0.61 7.13 8.11
N PRO A 504 1.23 6.65 9.20
CA PRO A 504 0.51 6.30 10.40
C PRO A 504 0.04 7.56 11.13
N LEU A 505 -1.12 7.50 11.75
CA LEU A 505 -1.27 8.21 13.02
C LEU A 505 -0.46 7.47 14.09
N TYR A 506 0.10 8.18 15.07
CA TYR A 506 0.95 7.65 16.15
C TYR A 506 0.38 6.42 16.91
N LYS A 507 -0.90 6.09 16.73
CA LYS A 507 -1.60 4.98 17.40
C LYS A 507 -2.26 4.00 16.42
N ASP A 508 -1.99 4.06 15.12
CA ASP A 508 -2.64 3.14 14.18
C ASP A 508 -2.19 1.69 14.37
N PRO A 509 -3.11 0.70 14.22
CA PRO A 509 -2.74 -0.70 14.27
C PRO A 509 -1.74 -1.04 13.17
N ILE A 510 -0.78 -1.91 13.53
CA ILE A 510 0.27 -2.38 12.64
C ILE A 510 -0.13 -3.71 11.98
N VAL A 511 0.43 -3.95 10.81
CA VAL A 511 0.33 -5.22 10.09
C VAL A 511 1.45 -6.14 10.60
N PRO A 512 1.13 -7.34 11.11
CA PRO A 512 2.13 -8.36 11.39
C PRO A 512 2.56 -9.02 10.09
N TRP A 513 3.85 -8.97 9.79
CA TRP A 513 4.46 -9.65 8.66
C TRP A 513 5.21 -10.89 9.14
N ASN A 514 4.89 -12.05 8.57
CA ASN A 514 5.42 -13.35 9.02
C ASN A 514 6.64 -13.77 8.18
N TYR A 515 7.74 -14.12 8.86
CA TYR A 515 9.02 -14.53 8.29
C TYR A 515 9.41 -15.91 8.81
N GLN A 516 9.79 -16.81 7.90
CA GLN A 516 10.27 -18.15 8.27
C GLN A 516 11.79 -18.15 8.19
N LEU A 517 12.44 -18.09 9.36
CA LEU A 517 13.88 -18.17 9.49
C LEU A 517 14.34 -19.62 9.38
N THR A 518 15.48 -19.82 8.73
CA THR A 518 16.13 -21.13 8.59
C THR A 518 17.20 -21.36 9.66
N ASP A 519 17.82 -20.29 10.17
CA ASP A 519 18.84 -20.36 11.21
C ASP A 519 18.88 -19.05 12.04
N PRO A 520 18.45 -19.06 13.32
CA PRO A 520 17.76 -20.16 13.99
C PRO A 520 16.41 -20.46 13.32
N LYS A 521 15.96 -21.72 13.34
CA LYS A 521 14.70 -22.10 12.70
C LYS A 521 13.49 -21.61 13.50
N GLY A 522 12.61 -20.83 12.90
CA GLY A 522 11.41 -20.33 13.57
C GLY A 522 10.67 -19.26 12.79
N GLU A 523 9.57 -18.78 13.37
CA GLU A 523 8.79 -17.69 12.81
C GLU A 523 9.11 -16.38 13.53
N LEU A 524 9.65 -15.43 12.77
CA LEU A 524 9.80 -14.04 13.18
C LEU A 524 8.59 -13.26 12.64
N ILE A 525 7.98 -12.40 13.46
CA ILE A 525 6.90 -11.51 13.05
C ILE A 525 7.36 -10.07 13.24
N MET A 526 7.43 -9.30 12.15
CA MET A 526 7.75 -7.87 12.23
C MET A 526 6.47 -7.05 12.07
N ASN A 527 6.25 -6.13 12.99
CA ASN A 527 5.14 -5.20 12.90
C ASN A 527 5.50 -4.04 11.97
N GLN A 528 4.62 -3.73 11.03
CA GLN A 528 4.89 -2.73 10.00
C GLN A 528 3.64 -1.94 9.64
N LEU A 529 3.85 -0.81 8.98
CA LEU A 529 2.77 -0.03 8.38
C LEU A 529 2.14 -0.80 7.22
N GLU A 530 0.86 -0.53 7.01
CA GLU A 530 0.15 -0.99 5.83
C GLU A 530 0.78 -0.39 4.57
N MET A 531 0.80 -1.19 3.51
CA MET A 531 1.41 -0.80 2.25
C MET A 531 0.36 -0.39 1.23
N MET A 532 0.67 0.57 0.36
CA MET A 532 -0.25 0.97 -0.70
C MET A 532 -0.58 -0.21 -1.64
N PRO A 533 -1.80 -0.30 -2.18
CA PRO A 533 -2.16 -1.26 -3.20
C PRO A 533 -1.30 -1.15 -4.46
N ALA A 534 -1.05 -2.29 -5.12
CA ALA A 534 -0.27 -2.34 -6.36
C ALA A 534 -0.94 -1.57 -7.51
N SER A 535 -2.28 -1.62 -7.59
CA SER A 535 -3.06 -0.84 -8.55
C SER A 535 -2.87 0.67 -8.38
N GLN A 536 -2.79 1.14 -7.13
CA GLN A 536 -2.54 2.54 -6.81
C GLN A 536 -1.09 2.92 -7.12
N ALA A 537 -0.11 2.08 -6.75
CA ALA A 537 1.31 2.29 -7.07
C ALA A 537 1.55 2.42 -8.58
N LEU A 538 0.96 1.51 -9.38
CA LEU A 538 1.06 1.55 -10.84
C LEU A 538 0.36 2.79 -11.41
N SER A 539 -0.81 3.14 -10.88
CA SER A 539 -1.54 4.35 -11.29
C SER A 539 -0.72 5.61 -11.05
N PHE A 540 -0.17 5.79 -9.84
CA PHE A 540 0.67 6.93 -9.54
C PHE A 540 1.90 6.99 -10.43
N SER A 541 2.59 5.86 -10.67
CA SER A 541 3.72 5.83 -11.59
C SER A 541 3.34 6.25 -13.02
N LEU A 542 2.32 5.62 -13.63
CA LEU A 542 1.92 5.93 -15.00
C LEU A 542 1.44 7.37 -15.15
N PHE A 543 0.57 7.85 -14.27
CA PHE A 543 0.07 9.22 -14.34
C PHE A 543 1.19 10.24 -14.12
N SER A 544 2.09 9.99 -13.16
CA SER A 544 3.24 10.85 -12.89
C SER A 544 4.22 10.98 -14.08
N LEU A 545 4.27 9.98 -14.97
CA LEU A 545 5.16 10.00 -16.13
C LEU A 545 4.47 10.47 -17.41
N ILE A 546 3.17 10.18 -17.55
CA ILE A 546 2.41 10.50 -18.76
C ILE A 546 1.84 11.93 -18.71
N MET A 547 1.24 12.33 -17.59
CA MET A 547 0.62 13.66 -17.45
C MET A 547 1.52 14.71 -16.77
N PHE A 548 2.52 14.24 -16.03
CA PHE A 548 3.44 15.00 -15.19
C PHE A 548 4.88 14.82 -15.65
N ASP A 549 5.82 15.40 -14.92
CA ASP A 549 7.25 15.36 -15.20
C ASP A 549 8.01 14.30 -14.40
N GLY A 550 7.34 13.44 -13.64
CA GLY A 550 7.95 12.30 -12.94
C GLY A 550 7.49 12.15 -11.50
N TYR A 551 8.25 11.40 -10.71
CA TYR A 551 7.91 11.09 -9.33
C TYR A 551 9.13 11.03 -8.42
N TYR A 552 8.87 11.29 -7.14
CA TYR A 552 9.70 10.91 -6.01
C TYR A 552 8.97 9.83 -5.21
N LEU A 553 9.61 8.68 -5.01
CA LEU A 553 9.09 7.62 -4.15
C LEU A 553 9.92 7.52 -2.86
N TRP A 554 9.32 7.97 -1.76
CA TRP A 554 9.87 7.81 -0.42
C TRP A 554 9.62 6.42 0.14
N GLN A 555 10.59 5.93 0.93
CA GLN A 555 10.54 4.64 1.59
C GLN A 555 11.21 4.76 2.96
N ASP A 556 10.62 4.12 3.95
CA ASP A 556 11.11 4.07 5.34
C ASP A 556 12.00 2.86 5.61
N ALA A 557 12.00 1.88 4.72
CA ALA A 557 12.95 0.78 4.79
C ALA A 557 14.31 1.28 4.30
N GLY A 558 15.28 1.34 5.21
CA GLY A 558 16.67 1.54 4.84
C GLY A 558 17.20 0.40 3.94
N PRO A 559 18.42 0.54 3.44
CA PRO A 559 19.03 -0.47 2.60
C PRO A 559 19.03 -1.86 3.23
N SER A 560 18.36 -2.81 2.56
CA SER A 560 18.19 -4.18 3.04
C SER A 560 19.19 -5.14 2.40
N GLY A 561 19.51 -6.22 3.11
CA GLY A 561 20.36 -7.30 2.64
C GLY A 561 19.64 -8.50 2.05
N ASN A 562 20.42 -9.35 1.37
CA ASN A 562 19.88 -10.50 0.65
C ASN A 562 19.75 -11.78 1.49
N ASP A 563 20.34 -11.79 2.69
CA ASP A 563 20.28 -12.93 3.60
C ASP A 563 18.93 -12.96 4.33
N PRO A 564 18.10 -14.00 4.11
CA PRO A 564 16.78 -14.11 4.72
C PRO A 564 16.82 -14.37 6.24
N ASN A 565 18.00 -14.53 6.86
CA ASN A 565 18.14 -14.68 8.32
C ASN A 565 18.81 -13.48 9.00
N ALA A 566 19.26 -12.48 8.23
CA ALA A 566 20.02 -11.35 8.74
C ALA A 566 19.11 -10.30 9.41
N TYR A 567 18.25 -10.70 10.33
CA TYR A 567 17.44 -9.75 11.10
C TYR A 567 18.20 -9.29 12.33
N HIS A 568 18.30 -7.99 12.55
CA HIS A 568 18.67 -7.44 13.84
C HIS A 568 17.40 -7.09 14.62
N VAL A 569 17.14 -7.82 15.70
CA VAL A 569 15.98 -7.57 16.56
C VAL A 569 16.47 -7.02 17.89
N SER A 570 15.86 -5.92 18.33
CA SER A 570 16.10 -5.33 19.63
C SER A 570 14.78 -4.79 20.16
N LYS A 571 14.50 -5.01 21.44
CA LYS A 571 13.33 -4.44 22.12
C LYS A 571 13.43 -2.91 22.25
N ASP A 572 14.65 -2.38 22.23
CA ASP A 572 14.96 -0.96 22.27
C ASP A 572 15.23 -0.38 20.87
N GLY A 573 15.14 -1.21 19.82
CA GLY A 573 15.40 -0.79 18.44
C GLY A 573 14.28 0.09 17.87
N PRO A 574 14.60 1.00 16.93
CA PRO A 574 13.59 1.77 16.21
C PRO A 574 12.74 0.81 15.37
N GLY A 575 11.50 0.57 15.79
CA GLY A 575 10.58 -0.31 15.08
C GLY A 575 9.25 -0.44 15.80
N TRP A 576 8.22 -0.91 15.09
CA TRP A 576 6.88 -1.09 15.63
C TRP A 576 6.71 -2.37 16.47
N GLY A 577 7.82 -2.94 16.95
CA GLY A 577 7.90 -4.20 17.68
C GLY A 577 8.06 -5.44 16.78
N PHE A 578 8.38 -6.57 17.42
CA PHE A 578 8.50 -7.88 16.78
C PHE A 578 8.04 -8.98 17.75
N GLU A 579 7.74 -10.16 17.20
CA GLU A 579 7.50 -11.39 17.97
C GLU A 579 8.38 -12.52 17.42
N TRP A 580 8.90 -13.38 18.29
CA TRP A 580 9.72 -14.52 17.91
C TRP A 580 9.13 -15.84 18.43
N TYR A 581 8.95 -16.79 17.51
CA TYR A 581 8.41 -18.11 17.79
C TYR A 581 9.38 -19.18 17.25
N PRO A 582 10.33 -19.66 18.06
CA PRO A 582 11.30 -20.65 17.61
C PRO A 582 10.62 -21.99 17.32
N THR A 583 11.08 -22.72 16.30
CA THR A 583 10.49 -24.02 15.91
C THR A 583 10.61 -25.07 17.02
N ASP A 584 11.67 -25.00 17.82
CA ASP A 584 11.92 -25.89 18.96
C ASP A 584 11.25 -25.42 20.26
N GLY A 585 10.57 -24.27 20.24
CA GLY A 585 9.94 -23.66 21.41
C GLY A 585 10.91 -23.08 22.45
N LYS A 586 12.23 -23.11 22.22
CA LYS A 586 13.26 -22.85 23.23
C LYS A 586 14.34 -21.87 22.78
N THR A 587 14.65 -21.80 21.49
CA THR A 587 15.73 -20.94 20.98
C THR A 587 15.43 -19.46 21.29
N PRO A 588 16.30 -18.75 22.03
CA PRO A 588 16.03 -17.38 22.45
C PRO A 588 16.17 -16.38 21.30
N GLU A 589 15.54 -15.21 21.46
CA GLU A 589 15.59 -14.11 20.47
C GLU A 589 17.02 -13.62 20.18
N SER A 590 17.94 -13.78 21.15
CA SER A 590 19.34 -13.38 21.03
C SER A 590 20.12 -14.17 19.98
N GLU A 591 19.60 -15.30 19.48
CA GLU A 591 20.22 -16.07 18.40
C GLU A 591 19.88 -15.53 16.99
N ILE A 592 18.86 -14.69 16.87
CA ILE A 592 18.45 -14.12 15.57
C ILE A 592 19.58 -13.24 15.02
N GLY A 593 19.96 -13.47 13.76
CA GLY A 593 20.96 -12.67 13.06
C GLY A 593 22.43 -12.91 13.47
N LYS A 594 22.72 -13.76 14.46
CA LYS A 594 24.11 -14.07 14.88
C LYS A 594 24.94 -14.73 13.77
N ASN A 595 24.31 -15.62 12.99
CA ASN A 595 24.97 -16.37 11.91
C ASN A 595 24.79 -15.71 10.53
N ARG A 596 24.57 -14.40 10.47
CA ARG A 596 24.37 -13.69 9.20
C ARG A 596 25.54 -13.90 8.24
N LYS A 597 25.21 -14.23 6.99
CA LYS A 597 26.18 -14.51 5.91
C LYS A 597 26.55 -13.26 5.11
N SER A 598 25.79 -12.19 5.28
CA SER A 598 25.90 -10.97 4.47
C SER A 598 25.92 -9.71 5.35
N LYS A 599 26.44 -8.60 4.79
CA LYS A 599 26.45 -7.29 5.48
C LYS A 599 25.09 -6.59 5.33
N GLY A 600 24.46 -6.22 6.45
CA GLY A 600 23.21 -5.46 6.45
C GLY A 600 21.98 -6.34 6.71
N ASP A 601 20.89 -5.69 7.10
CA ASP A 601 19.73 -6.38 7.66
C ASP A 601 18.74 -6.80 6.59
N ALA A 602 18.12 -7.98 6.75
CA ALA A 602 17.06 -8.48 5.89
C ALA A 602 15.88 -7.49 5.83
N PRO A 603 15.15 -7.40 4.69
CA PRO A 603 14.03 -6.49 4.58
C PRO A 603 12.94 -6.81 5.61
N ALA A 604 12.46 -5.78 6.29
CA ALA A 604 11.46 -5.90 7.36
C ALA A 604 10.01 -6.05 6.84
N TYR A 605 9.79 -5.97 5.51
CA TYR A 605 8.53 -6.23 4.79
C TYR A 605 8.78 -6.45 3.29
N TRP A 606 7.76 -6.94 2.58
CA TRP A 606 7.78 -7.06 1.13
C TRP A 606 7.37 -5.76 0.44
N ASP A 607 8.34 -4.96 0.02
CA ASP A 607 8.08 -3.68 -0.67
C ASP A 607 7.68 -3.86 -2.15
N PHE A 608 6.56 -4.52 -2.40
CA PHE A 608 6.02 -4.63 -3.75
C PHE A 608 5.64 -3.27 -4.37
N PRO A 609 5.21 -2.20 -3.65
CA PRO A 609 4.84 -0.95 -4.31
C PRO A 609 5.95 -0.39 -5.21
N THR A 610 7.21 -0.49 -4.78
CA THR A 610 8.36 -0.07 -5.58
C THR A 610 8.48 -0.84 -6.90
N GLU A 611 8.21 -2.15 -6.91
CA GLU A 611 8.16 -2.96 -8.14
C GLU A 611 7.15 -2.40 -9.14
N TYR A 612 5.98 -1.97 -8.65
CA TYR A 612 4.91 -1.41 -9.49
C TYR A 612 5.20 0.02 -9.94
N TYR A 613 5.95 0.81 -9.17
CA TYR A 613 6.46 2.10 -9.65
C TYR A 613 7.44 1.91 -10.82
N VAL A 614 8.36 0.96 -10.70
CA VAL A 614 9.34 0.66 -11.75
C VAL A 614 8.67 0.04 -12.97
N LEU A 615 7.68 -0.83 -12.77
CA LEU A 615 6.82 -1.34 -13.85
C LEU A 615 6.15 -0.19 -14.62
N GLY A 616 5.54 0.77 -13.91
CA GLY A 616 4.95 1.95 -14.55
C GLY A 616 5.97 2.77 -15.34
N ASN A 617 7.20 2.89 -14.85
CA ASN A 617 8.29 3.55 -15.57
C ASN A 617 8.66 2.81 -16.87
N TRP A 618 8.82 1.49 -16.79
CA TRP A 618 9.08 0.66 -17.97
C TRP A 618 7.94 0.74 -18.99
N MET A 619 6.67 0.71 -18.54
CA MET A 619 5.49 0.81 -19.39
C MET A 619 5.39 2.19 -20.06
N ALA A 620 5.64 3.27 -19.32
CA ALA A 620 5.67 4.63 -19.86
C ALA A 620 6.81 4.82 -20.88
N LYS A 621 7.95 4.13 -20.69
CA LYS A 621 9.05 4.13 -21.66
C LYS A 621 8.62 3.57 -23.02
N GLN A 622 7.69 2.62 -23.07
CA GLN A 622 7.19 2.04 -24.31
C GLN A 622 6.42 3.04 -25.20
N VAL A 623 6.10 4.22 -24.68
CA VAL A 623 5.34 5.26 -25.38
C VAL A 623 6.05 6.63 -25.39
N GLU A 624 7.34 6.66 -25.03
CA GLU A 624 8.14 7.88 -24.88
C GLU A 624 8.12 8.78 -26.12
N ASP A 625 8.12 8.21 -27.32
CA ASP A 625 8.14 8.95 -28.58
C ASP A 625 6.90 9.85 -28.75
N VAL A 626 5.76 9.47 -28.17
CA VAL A 626 4.53 10.29 -28.15
C VAL A 626 4.55 11.27 -26.98
N LEU A 627 5.09 10.86 -25.82
CA LEU A 627 5.19 11.72 -24.63
C LEU A 627 6.08 12.94 -24.90
N LYS A 628 7.20 12.76 -25.61
CA LYS A 628 8.14 13.83 -25.92
C LYS A 628 7.56 14.80 -26.97
N GLY A 629 7.10 15.95 -26.48
CA GLY A 629 6.52 17.02 -27.30
C GLY A 629 5.06 16.79 -27.70
N GLY A 630 4.40 15.78 -27.12
CA GLY A 630 2.95 15.58 -27.27
C GLY A 630 2.14 16.52 -26.37
N ALA A 631 0.88 16.76 -26.76
CA ALA A 631 -0.05 17.58 -26.01
C ALA A 631 -1.08 16.72 -25.27
N ASN A 632 -1.35 17.06 -24.01
CA ASN A 632 -2.38 16.38 -23.22
C ASN A 632 -3.79 16.82 -23.66
N ARG A 633 -4.71 15.84 -23.78
CA ARG A 633 -6.13 16.04 -24.05
C ARG A 633 -6.97 15.00 -23.32
N ASP A 634 -8.00 15.42 -22.62
CA ASP A 634 -9.03 14.49 -22.12
C ASP A 634 -9.91 14.01 -23.28
N LEU A 635 -10.38 12.77 -23.21
CA LEU A 635 -11.19 12.17 -24.27
C LEU A 635 -12.67 12.14 -23.88
N ALA A 636 -13.54 12.33 -24.87
CA ALA A 636 -14.95 12.05 -24.70
C ALA A 636 -15.16 10.53 -24.57
N PHE A 637 -16.07 10.12 -23.71
CA PHE A 637 -16.39 8.72 -23.50
C PHE A 637 -17.87 8.48 -23.29
N GLN A 638 -18.33 7.28 -23.63
CA GLN A 638 -19.73 6.88 -23.46
C GLN A 638 -19.88 6.10 -22.15
N LEU A 639 -20.81 6.55 -21.30
CA LEU A 639 -21.24 5.85 -20.10
C LEU A 639 -22.77 5.76 -20.11
N ASP A 640 -23.32 4.56 -19.88
CA ASP A 640 -24.77 4.30 -19.88
C ASP A 640 -25.49 4.85 -21.13
N GLY A 641 -24.86 4.70 -22.29
CA GLY A 641 -25.37 5.18 -23.58
C GLY A 641 -25.21 6.68 -23.85
N LYS A 642 -24.74 7.48 -22.87
CA LYS A 642 -24.57 8.93 -23.00
C LYS A 642 -23.10 9.30 -23.22
N TRP A 643 -22.86 10.19 -24.17
CA TRP A 643 -21.54 10.79 -24.37
C TRP A 643 -21.28 11.86 -23.30
N LEU A 644 -20.15 11.71 -22.62
CA LEU A 644 -19.60 12.68 -21.69
C LEU A 644 -18.45 13.40 -22.40
N GLU A 645 -18.65 14.68 -22.67
CA GLU A 645 -17.65 15.52 -23.33
C GLU A 645 -16.63 16.04 -22.30
N PRO A 646 -15.33 16.09 -22.65
CA PRO A 646 -14.27 16.48 -21.73
C PRO A 646 -14.38 17.95 -21.34
N LYS A 647 -14.13 18.25 -20.06
CA LYS A 647 -14.07 19.62 -19.53
C LYS A 647 -12.74 19.91 -18.85
N LYS A 648 -12.38 21.18 -18.69
CA LYS A 648 -11.12 21.57 -18.01
C LYS A 648 -11.09 21.03 -16.57
N GLU A 649 -12.24 21.01 -15.89
CA GLU A 649 -12.46 20.49 -14.55
C GLU A 649 -12.73 18.97 -14.48
N GLN A 650 -12.45 18.20 -15.55
CA GLN A 650 -12.82 16.78 -15.65
C GLN A 650 -12.38 15.93 -14.44
N ALA A 651 -11.22 16.18 -13.84
CA ALA A 651 -10.75 15.45 -12.66
C ALA A 651 -11.71 15.61 -11.46
N LEU A 652 -12.20 16.82 -11.20
CA LEU A 652 -13.18 17.09 -10.15
C LEU A 652 -14.56 16.52 -10.49
N ILE A 653 -14.97 16.57 -11.77
CA ILE A 653 -16.23 15.97 -12.23
C ILE A 653 -16.19 14.46 -12.04
N SER A 654 -15.09 13.80 -12.42
CA SER A 654 -14.90 12.37 -12.23
C SER A 654 -14.94 12.00 -10.74
N ILE A 655 -14.40 12.82 -9.84
CA ILE A 655 -14.54 12.64 -8.39
C ILE A 655 -16.01 12.81 -7.92
N ASP A 656 -16.66 13.90 -8.32
CA ASP A 656 -18.01 14.23 -7.85
C ASP A 656 -19.05 13.21 -8.34
N GLN A 657 -18.90 12.73 -9.57
CA GLN A 657 -19.85 11.80 -10.19
C GLN A 657 -19.36 10.35 -10.15
N LYS A 658 -18.18 10.08 -9.59
CA LYS A 658 -17.53 8.77 -9.53
C LYS A 658 -17.43 8.10 -10.90
N LEU A 659 -16.91 8.85 -11.85
CA LEU A 659 -16.74 8.44 -13.24
C LEU A 659 -15.31 7.97 -13.50
N PRO A 660 -15.09 7.15 -14.54
CA PRO A 660 -13.77 6.97 -15.12
C PRO A 660 -13.08 8.31 -15.42
N PHE A 661 -11.75 8.29 -15.39
CA PHE A 661 -10.93 9.38 -15.89
C PHE A 661 -10.09 8.87 -17.06
N ILE A 662 -10.32 9.45 -18.24
CA ILE A 662 -9.71 9.02 -19.51
C ILE A 662 -9.06 10.22 -20.17
N THR A 663 -7.75 10.13 -20.35
CA THR A 663 -6.92 11.19 -20.93
C THR A 663 -6.03 10.62 -22.02
N SER A 664 -5.38 11.52 -22.76
CA SER A 664 -4.50 11.16 -23.86
C SER A 664 -3.34 12.14 -24.02
N ILE A 665 -2.26 11.66 -24.65
CA ILE A 665 -1.19 12.49 -25.21
C ILE A 665 -1.18 12.29 -26.72
N VAL A 666 -1.19 13.38 -27.48
CA VAL A 666 -1.22 13.36 -28.95
C VAL A 666 0.01 14.06 -29.50
N LYS A 667 0.68 13.41 -30.46
CA LYS A 667 1.82 13.98 -31.20
C LYS A 667 1.70 13.62 -32.68
N GLY A 668 1.39 14.61 -33.52
CA GLY A 668 1.08 14.35 -34.92
C GLY A 668 -0.10 13.38 -35.05
N ASN A 669 0.10 12.28 -35.76
CA ASN A 669 -0.89 11.20 -35.88
C ASN A 669 -0.73 10.09 -34.83
N GLN A 670 0.18 10.21 -33.86
CA GLN A 670 0.34 9.21 -32.81
C GLN A 670 -0.45 9.63 -31.55
N ILE A 671 -1.01 8.65 -30.86
CA ILE A 671 -1.75 8.86 -29.61
C ILE A 671 -1.38 7.83 -28.55
N VAL A 672 -1.36 8.28 -27.30
CA VAL A 672 -1.35 7.46 -26.10
C VAL A 672 -2.64 7.74 -25.34
N VAL A 673 -3.37 6.71 -24.93
CA VAL A 673 -4.57 6.84 -24.11
C VAL A 673 -4.29 6.21 -22.75
N LEU A 674 -4.59 6.94 -21.67
CA LEU A 674 -4.47 6.47 -20.30
C LEU A 674 -5.83 6.60 -19.63
N GLY A 675 -6.34 5.48 -19.12
CA GLY A 675 -7.63 5.42 -18.42
C GLY A 675 -7.51 4.77 -17.05
N VAL A 676 -8.33 5.20 -16.11
CA VAL A 676 -8.50 4.56 -14.81
C VAL A 676 -9.92 4.79 -14.30
N ASP A 677 -10.47 3.83 -13.57
CA ASP A 677 -11.69 4.01 -12.80
C ASP A 677 -11.38 3.78 -11.31
N SER A 678 -11.03 4.84 -10.61
CA SER A 678 -10.63 4.75 -9.20
C SER A 678 -11.78 4.38 -8.25
N PHE A 679 -13.03 4.37 -8.73
CA PHE A 679 -14.23 4.14 -7.92
C PHE A 679 -14.96 2.83 -8.25
N GLN A 680 -14.45 2.08 -9.22
CA GLN A 680 -15.00 0.80 -9.64
C GLN A 680 -14.61 -0.31 -8.66
N SER A 681 -15.55 -1.23 -8.40
CA SER A 681 -15.29 -2.42 -7.57
C SER A 681 -14.06 -3.19 -8.05
N PRO A 682 -13.19 -3.71 -7.17
CA PRO A 682 -11.90 -4.33 -7.54
C PRO A 682 -12.00 -5.50 -8.53
N ASN A 683 -13.13 -6.19 -8.57
CA ASN A 683 -13.40 -7.31 -9.47
C ASN A 683 -14.17 -6.94 -10.74
N ALA A 684 -14.67 -5.71 -10.84
CA ALA A 684 -15.48 -5.31 -11.97
C ALA A 684 -14.62 -5.13 -13.22
N ASN A 685 -15.24 -5.34 -14.37
CA ASN A 685 -14.66 -5.08 -15.68
C ASN A 685 -15.60 -4.19 -16.47
N ARG A 686 -15.09 -3.09 -17.01
CA ARG A 686 -15.89 -2.11 -17.74
C ARG A 686 -15.27 -1.85 -19.10
N GLU A 687 -16.07 -2.00 -20.15
CA GLU A 687 -15.73 -1.58 -21.49
C GLU A 687 -16.30 -0.18 -21.72
N VAL A 688 -15.44 0.77 -22.08
CA VAL A 688 -15.81 2.17 -22.29
C VAL A 688 -15.53 2.53 -23.74
N LYS A 689 -16.55 2.99 -24.47
CA LYS A 689 -16.35 3.58 -25.79
C LYS A 689 -15.77 4.98 -25.62
N VAL A 690 -14.72 5.28 -26.36
CA VAL A 690 -14.02 6.57 -26.36
C VAL A 690 -13.99 7.12 -27.77
N ARG A 691 -14.07 8.45 -27.89
CA ARG A 691 -13.90 9.17 -29.15
C ARG A 691 -12.50 9.76 -29.20
N LEU A 692 -11.71 9.32 -30.18
CA LEU A 692 -10.35 9.82 -30.41
C LEU A 692 -10.39 11.22 -31.06
N PRO A 693 -9.27 11.98 -31.02
CA PRO A 693 -9.21 13.34 -31.57
C PRO A 693 -9.54 13.48 -33.06
N ASP A 694 -9.43 12.40 -33.85
CA ASP A 694 -9.81 12.32 -35.26
C ASP A 694 -11.29 11.95 -35.48
N GLY A 695 -12.07 11.85 -34.40
CA GLY A 695 -13.46 11.41 -34.42
C GLY A 695 -13.66 9.90 -34.46
N THR A 696 -12.59 9.10 -34.55
CA THR A 696 -12.69 7.63 -34.54
C THR A 696 -13.21 7.17 -33.18
N GLU A 697 -14.27 6.36 -33.18
CA GLU A 697 -14.79 5.73 -31.98
C GLU A 697 -14.15 4.34 -31.79
N THR A 698 -13.74 4.05 -30.56
CA THR A 698 -13.09 2.78 -30.21
C THR A 698 -13.40 2.42 -28.77
N THR A 699 -12.99 1.24 -28.31
CA THR A 699 -13.27 0.76 -26.95
C THR A 699 -11.99 0.52 -26.17
N ILE A 700 -11.98 0.98 -24.92
CA ILE A 700 -10.95 0.61 -23.94
C ILE A 700 -11.59 -0.20 -22.81
N GLU A 701 -10.82 -1.11 -22.23
CA GLU A 701 -11.19 -1.87 -21.04
C GLU A 701 -10.58 -1.24 -19.79
N LEU A 702 -11.37 -1.18 -18.71
CA LEU A 702 -10.97 -0.76 -17.36
C LEU A 702 -11.31 -1.89 -16.37
N TYR A 703 -10.29 -2.39 -15.68
CA TYR A 703 -10.43 -3.50 -14.73
C TYR A 703 -10.12 -3.04 -13.30
N GLY A 704 -11.05 -3.27 -12.37
CA GLY A 704 -10.96 -2.75 -11.00
C GLY A 704 -10.57 -1.27 -10.99
N ASN A 705 -9.65 -0.91 -10.10
CA ASN A 705 -8.99 0.39 -10.04
C ASN A 705 -7.59 0.39 -10.70
N TRP A 706 -7.30 -0.57 -11.59
CA TRP A 706 -6.03 -0.64 -12.30
C TRP A 706 -5.99 0.36 -13.47
N PRO A 707 -4.84 1.03 -13.70
CA PRO A 707 -4.71 1.91 -14.85
C PRO A 707 -4.58 1.09 -16.14
N SER A 708 -5.08 1.64 -17.24
CA SER A 708 -5.01 1.02 -18.56
C SER A 708 -4.34 1.97 -19.54
N LEU A 709 -3.24 1.52 -20.14
CA LEU A 709 -2.42 2.29 -21.08
C LEU A 709 -2.57 1.70 -22.48
N TYR A 710 -2.87 2.56 -23.45
CA TYR A 710 -2.98 2.19 -24.85
C TYR A 710 -2.14 3.11 -25.73
N ARG A 711 -1.71 2.59 -26.87
CA ARG A 711 -1.04 3.33 -27.92
C ARG A 711 -1.79 3.13 -29.24
N GLY A 712 -1.86 4.17 -30.07
CA GLY A 712 -2.50 4.07 -31.37
C GLY A 712 -2.01 5.08 -32.39
N THR A 713 -2.61 5.00 -33.57
CA THR A 713 -2.41 5.93 -34.68
C THR A 713 -3.75 6.51 -35.12
N LEU A 714 -3.84 7.83 -35.15
CA LEU A 714 -4.97 8.60 -35.62
C LEU A 714 -5.00 8.62 -37.16
N LYS A 715 -6.19 8.74 -37.73
CA LYS A 715 -6.37 9.01 -39.16
C LYS A 715 -5.78 10.38 -39.50
N LYS A 716 -5.20 10.49 -40.69
CA LYS A 716 -4.64 11.73 -41.21
C LYS A 716 -5.72 12.69 -41.67
#